data_AF-A0A8T1AFT3-F1
#
_entry.id   AF-A0A8T1AFT3-F1
#
_cell.length_a   1.000
_cell.length_b   1.000
_cell.length_c   1.000
_cell.angle_alpha   90.00
_cell.angle_beta   90.00
_cell.angle_gamma   90.00
#
_symmetry.space_group_name_H-M   'P 1'
#
loop_
_entity.id
_entity.type
_entity.pdbx_description
1 polymer ?
#
loop_
_entity_poly.entity_id
_entity_poly.type
_entity_poly.pdbx_seq_one_letter_code
_entity_poly.pdbx_strand_id
1 'polypeptide(L)'
;MNDHACVKFTGIVDEEKKDTYVRLSGSDTLVEISQIDEEGSTSVLFSGLILNVGVKVSGGVYLLEVEGISHTHELDIRKKSRSFQNHGMTYPQLLDQVAAGYPNIDIMDAATDGAAIGKFTLQYEETDWQFLKRIASRLRTGLMPASVFDTPKFYFGVFDTSSKGKLEDFNYRVRKRMDKFRYTSQNTKVEVGEEDYVYYEVETNRVLDLGNAIEFKGKLLYVYEAYTEMKNGLLKHRYTLSTHRGLRQNTFHNDKIIGVSLQGVVIGIEKDRLKVHLHIDSAQNEGEAHAFPYQSVYTAEGNSGWYVMPEKGDHIRVYFPGNKEEEGVATSSVRQNSDEGESNKLSNPDHKYFRTAAGKELKMTPEEVIVTGKDGEIFIRLSEGGGIEIISSQQITISAKEDIMMNAEKSIVFSAKEEISLTCKESNIKMDGTTSLKKGGMLVTTALVQFKQEIVIPLRNQVMLRFEQLYRQNRERLKEEFLLHFAKQCECVLDAQKIGEHGAVGHVTYSMLRTRLMDGQAQYLTEVADETWLFDPSPIEGEYDASWAFGYLDVMLACWEEELQRPGSLYAGSISRPDLEHLLLKEAEHGHAYVTNLIHLAMPEAVQSESFIHLEKCPSFEVRVGEYLDVSESVYKTNGDPGNESEIRKWLAERIEGAYGYAALEHLDLAGGDYSGMDFRYSAFRDVAFGGSQFEANNLLNTVWEQCDLTDTRWNSSQMYGARFRKCRMVGAIFHGIEARQGLADPETWEVPGFHPISFAGADLREADFVLADLQGADFTGALLEGTVFGVCNLAEANFRGTDVSKVDFTGSRLEGAQMDTGASCPIQGRPAA
;
A
#
# COMPACT_ATOMS: atom_id res chain seq x y z
N MET A 1 -9.37 -47.93 22.85
CA MET A 1 -9.32 -46.48 23.15
C MET A 1 -9.73 -45.71 21.89
N ASN A 2 -10.40 -44.56 22.02
CA ASN A 2 -10.82 -43.66 20.92
C ASN A 2 -11.82 -44.25 19.90
N ASP A 3 -12.43 -45.38 20.24
CA ASP A 3 -13.40 -46.09 19.41
C ASP A 3 -14.50 -46.65 20.33
N HIS A 4 -15.63 -47.03 19.78
CA HIS A 4 -16.70 -47.69 20.53
C HIS A 4 -16.35 -49.16 20.75
N ALA A 5 -16.80 -49.75 21.85
CA ALA A 5 -16.70 -51.20 22.00
C ALA A 5 -17.77 -51.86 21.13
N CYS A 6 -17.39 -52.89 20.39
CA CYS A 6 -18.29 -53.62 19.51
C CYS A 6 -18.29 -55.09 19.87
N VAL A 7 -19.42 -55.75 19.65
CA VAL A 7 -19.52 -57.20 19.78
C VAL A 7 -20.21 -57.81 18.57
N LYS A 8 -19.74 -59.00 18.20
CA LYS A 8 -20.39 -59.83 17.20
C LYS A 8 -20.46 -61.25 17.73
N PHE A 9 -21.66 -61.82 17.74
CA PHE A 9 -21.84 -63.21 18.13
C PHE A 9 -22.86 -63.90 17.23
N THR A 10 -22.78 -65.23 17.23
CA THR A 10 -23.73 -66.07 16.53
C THR A 10 -24.30 -67.10 17.50
N GLY A 11 -25.61 -67.33 17.43
CA GLY A 11 -26.31 -68.32 18.26
C GLY A 11 -27.19 -69.22 17.42
N ILE A 12 -27.39 -70.47 17.86
CA ILE A 12 -28.38 -71.36 17.25
C ILE A 12 -29.73 -71.07 17.89
N VAL A 13 -30.77 -70.88 17.07
CA VAL A 13 -32.14 -70.65 17.53
C VAL A 13 -33.10 -71.71 17.01
N ASP A 14 -34.15 -71.99 17.79
CA ASP A 14 -35.21 -72.92 17.38
C ASP A 14 -35.94 -72.41 16.13
N GLU A 15 -36.34 -73.32 15.24
CA GLU A 15 -37.04 -72.97 14.00
C GLU A 15 -38.30 -72.14 14.24
N GLU A 16 -39.02 -72.41 15.33
CA GLU A 16 -40.26 -71.69 15.69
C GLU A 16 -40.03 -70.22 16.07
N LYS A 17 -38.79 -69.85 16.42
CA LYS A 17 -38.42 -68.49 16.87
C LYS A 17 -37.59 -67.71 15.85
N LYS A 18 -37.35 -68.28 14.65
CA LYS A 18 -36.47 -67.71 13.61
C LYS A 18 -36.83 -66.27 13.20
N ASP A 19 -38.11 -65.98 13.04
CA ASP A 19 -38.58 -64.65 12.66
C ASP A 19 -38.81 -63.73 13.86
N THR A 20 -38.98 -64.32 15.06
CA THR A 20 -39.38 -63.61 16.28
C THR A 20 -38.28 -62.63 16.71
N TYR A 21 -37.01 -63.05 16.69
CA TYR A 21 -35.90 -62.19 17.13
C TYR A 21 -35.66 -61.01 16.20
N VAL A 22 -35.83 -61.18 14.89
CA VAL A 22 -35.69 -60.10 13.89
C VAL A 22 -36.89 -59.15 13.93
N ARG A 23 -38.09 -59.65 14.24
CA ARG A 23 -39.31 -58.82 14.31
C ARG A 23 -39.49 -58.10 15.65
N LEU A 24 -38.92 -58.62 16.74
CA LEU A 24 -38.98 -58.02 18.08
C LEU A 24 -37.89 -56.96 18.30
N SER A 25 -36.82 -56.96 17.51
CA SER A 25 -35.78 -55.94 17.59
C SER A 25 -36.29 -54.59 17.05
N GLY A 26 -36.61 -53.66 17.94
CA GLY A 26 -36.85 -52.24 17.66
C GLY A 26 -35.62 -51.36 17.96
N SER A 27 -35.77 -50.03 17.79
CA SER A 27 -34.69 -49.04 18.02
C SER A 27 -34.05 -49.08 19.40
N ASP A 28 -34.78 -49.58 20.40
CA ASP A 28 -34.39 -49.54 21.81
C ASP A 28 -33.91 -50.91 22.31
N THR A 29 -33.68 -51.87 21.40
CA THR A 29 -33.31 -53.23 21.76
C THR A 29 -31.85 -53.27 22.20
N LEU A 30 -31.63 -53.71 23.44
CA LEU A 30 -30.31 -53.81 24.05
C LEU A 30 -29.73 -55.21 23.89
N VAL A 31 -28.40 -55.27 23.94
CA VAL A 31 -27.64 -56.52 23.97
C VAL A 31 -26.70 -56.52 25.17
N GLU A 32 -26.82 -57.55 26.00
CA GLU A 32 -25.93 -57.81 27.12
C GLU A 32 -25.29 -59.19 26.94
N ILE A 33 -23.97 -59.27 27.16
CA ILE A 33 -23.23 -60.52 27.19
C ILE A 33 -22.59 -60.63 28.55
N SER A 34 -22.91 -61.71 29.25
CA SER A 34 -22.44 -61.98 30.60
C SER A 34 -21.75 -63.35 30.66
N GLN A 35 -20.65 -63.42 31.41
CA GLN A 35 -19.94 -64.65 31.73
C GLN A 35 -20.42 -65.17 33.08
N ILE A 36 -20.52 -66.50 33.20
CA ILE A 36 -20.79 -67.17 34.47
C ILE A 36 -19.52 -67.97 34.83
N ASP A 37 -18.98 -67.76 36.01
CA ASP A 37 -17.81 -68.50 36.50
C ASP A 37 -18.19 -69.89 37.07
N GLU A 38 -17.19 -70.69 37.45
CA GLU A 38 -17.39 -72.04 38.00
C GLU A 38 -18.14 -72.05 39.34
N GLU A 39 -18.17 -70.90 40.05
CA GLU A 39 -18.89 -70.71 41.31
C GLU A 39 -20.33 -70.20 41.09
N GLY A 40 -20.73 -69.94 39.84
CA GLY A 40 -22.05 -69.46 39.46
C GLY A 40 -22.23 -67.94 39.52
N SER A 41 -21.16 -67.19 39.78
CA SER A 41 -21.17 -65.73 39.77
C SER A 41 -21.25 -65.21 38.34
N THR A 42 -22.11 -64.21 38.09
CA THR A 42 -22.30 -63.61 36.76
C THR A 42 -21.56 -62.28 36.66
N SER A 43 -20.75 -62.09 35.61
CA SER A 43 -20.05 -60.84 35.29
C SER A 43 -20.40 -60.36 33.89
N VAL A 44 -20.80 -59.09 33.75
CA VAL A 44 -21.10 -58.49 32.45
C VAL A 44 -19.80 -58.25 31.69
N LEU A 45 -19.71 -58.74 30.46
CA LEU A 45 -18.59 -58.53 29.55
C LEU A 45 -18.88 -57.41 28.55
N PHE A 46 -20.15 -57.23 28.18
CA PHE A 46 -20.57 -56.20 27.23
C PHE A 46 -22.04 -55.83 27.45
N SER A 47 -22.35 -54.54 27.37
CA SER A 47 -23.69 -53.98 27.29
C SER A 47 -23.73 -52.88 26.23
N GLY A 48 -24.76 -52.89 25.38
CA GLY A 48 -24.86 -51.95 24.27
C GLY A 48 -26.14 -52.03 23.46
N LEU A 49 -26.12 -51.25 22.37
CA LEU A 49 -27.18 -51.16 21.36
C LEU A 49 -26.97 -52.19 20.26
N ILE A 50 -28.06 -52.69 19.71
CA ILE A 50 -28.02 -53.55 18.53
C ILE A 50 -27.84 -52.70 17.27
N LEU A 51 -26.83 -53.02 16.45
CA LEU A 51 -26.61 -52.45 15.12
C LEU A 51 -27.25 -53.29 14.01
N ASN A 52 -27.17 -54.61 14.13
CA ASN A 52 -27.63 -55.53 13.11
C ASN A 52 -28.07 -56.86 13.73
N VAL A 53 -29.20 -57.40 13.27
CA VAL A 53 -29.71 -58.73 13.64
C VAL A 53 -30.17 -59.42 12.37
N GLY A 54 -29.61 -60.60 12.12
CA GLY A 54 -29.97 -61.43 10.98
C GLY A 54 -30.13 -62.90 11.37
N VAL A 55 -30.84 -63.65 10.55
CA VAL A 55 -30.88 -65.12 10.67
C VAL A 55 -30.41 -65.74 9.37
N LYS A 56 -29.37 -66.55 9.46
CA LYS A 56 -28.79 -67.31 8.35
C LYS A 56 -29.17 -68.77 8.47
N VAL A 57 -29.70 -69.35 7.38
CA VAL A 57 -30.12 -70.75 7.35
C VAL A 57 -29.12 -71.58 6.54
N SER A 58 -28.59 -72.65 7.13
CA SER A 58 -27.69 -73.58 6.44
C SER A 58 -27.95 -75.02 6.92
N GLY A 59 -28.35 -75.90 6.01
CA GLY A 59 -28.55 -77.33 6.32
C GLY A 59 -29.63 -77.62 7.38
N GLY A 60 -30.66 -76.76 7.50
CA GLY A 60 -31.71 -76.90 8.51
C GLY A 60 -31.38 -76.29 9.88
N VAL A 61 -30.18 -75.71 10.05
CA VAL A 61 -29.80 -74.98 11.26
C VAL A 61 -30.05 -73.48 11.05
N TYR A 62 -30.74 -72.85 11.99
CA TYR A 62 -31.02 -71.41 12.02
C TYR A 62 -29.99 -70.71 12.90
N LEU A 63 -29.10 -69.94 12.29
CA LEU A 63 -28.04 -69.20 12.96
C LEU A 63 -28.45 -67.73 13.09
N LEU A 64 -28.70 -67.27 14.32
CA LEU A 64 -28.84 -65.87 14.65
C LEU A 64 -27.46 -65.20 14.58
N GLU A 65 -27.35 -64.09 13.87
CA GLU A 65 -26.17 -63.22 13.80
C GLU A 65 -26.54 -61.89 14.43
N VAL A 66 -25.80 -61.44 15.44
CA VAL A 66 -26.02 -60.17 16.13
C VAL A 66 -24.73 -59.36 16.13
N GLU A 67 -24.84 -58.09 15.74
CA GLU A 67 -23.79 -57.09 15.87
C GLU A 67 -24.28 -55.99 16.81
N GLY A 68 -23.51 -55.72 17.86
CA GLY A 68 -23.81 -54.73 18.88
C GLY A 68 -22.68 -53.71 19.04
N ILE A 69 -23.02 -52.54 19.55
CA ILE A 69 -22.09 -51.43 19.82
C ILE A 69 -22.41 -50.81 21.17
N SER A 70 -21.40 -50.41 21.95
CA SER A 70 -21.60 -49.84 23.28
C SER A 70 -22.44 -48.57 23.25
N HIS A 71 -23.08 -48.25 24.36
CA HIS A 71 -23.91 -47.04 24.53
C HIS A 71 -23.17 -45.71 24.21
N THR A 72 -21.84 -45.69 24.27
CA THR A 72 -21.07 -44.51 23.81
C THR A 72 -21.33 -44.13 22.35
N HIS A 73 -21.85 -45.05 21.53
CA HIS A 73 -22.25 -44.77 20.16
C HIS A 73 -23.39 -43.75 20.06
N GLU A 74 -24.21 -43.57 21.09
CA GLU A 74 -25.25 -42.54 21.14
C GLU A 74 -24.67 -41.12 20.90
N LEU A 75 -23.42 -40.89 21.31
CA LEU A 75 -22.70 -39.64 21.08
C LEU A 75 -22.19 -39.47 19.65
N ASP A 76 -22.18 -40.53 18.83
CA ASP A 76 -21.63 -40.55 17.47
C ASP A 76 -22.71 -40.65 16.37
N ILE A 77 -23.97 -40.33 16.70
CA ILE A 77 -25.09 -40.39 15.74
C ILE A 77 -25.36 -39.02 15.10
N ARG A 78 -25.65 -37.99 15.93
CA ARG A 78 -26.10 -36.67 15.44
C ARG A 78 -24.93 -35.68 15.38
N LYS A 79 -24.66 -35.15 14.19
CA LYS A 79 -23.76 -34.01 14.02
C LYS A 79 -24.37 -32.74 14.61
N LYS A 80 -23.54 -31.92 15.24
CA LYS A 80 -23.90 -30.65 15.86
C LYS A 80 -22.95 -29.54 15.39
N SER A 81 -23.46 -28.30 15.44
CA SER A 81 -22.67 -27.09 15.21
C SER A 81 -22.97 -26.10 16.34
N ARG A 82 -21.96 -25.74 17.13
CA ARG A 82 -22.04 -24.80 18.27
C ARG A 82 -20.66 -24.30 18.64
N SER A 83 -20.57 -23.10 19.17
CA SER A 83 -19.31 -22.49 19.62
C SER A 83 -19.22 -22.41 21.14
N PHE A 84 -17.98 -22.42 21.63
CA PHE A 84 -17.62 -22.25 23.03
C PHE A 84 -16.63 -21.08 23.08
N GLN A 85 -17.17 -19.89 23.29
CA GLN A 85 -16.41 -18.64 23.20
C GLN A 85 -15.74 -18.24 24.50
N ASN A 86 -16.26 -18.69 25.64
CA ASN A 86 -15.74 -18.34 26.96
C ASN A 86 -14.38 -18.99 27.21
N HIS A 87 -13.31 -18.18 27.21
CA HIS A 87 -11.95 -18.68 27.44
C HIS A 87 -11.73 -19.20 28.87
N GLY A 88 -12.52 -18.71 29.82
CA GLY A 88 -12.52 -19.16 31.21
C GLY A 88 -13.33 -20.44 31.46
N MET A 89 -14.07 -20.93 30.47
CA MET A 89 -14.78 -22.21 30.59
C MET A 89 -13.80 -23.34 30.82
N THR A 90 -14.08 -24.19 31.81
CA THR A 90 -13.24 -25.35 32.13
C THR A 90 -13.62 -26.57 31.28
N TYR A 91 -12.68 -27.50 31.10
CA TYR A 91 -12.98 -28.76 30.43
C TYR A 91 -14.13 -29.51 31.12
N PRO A 92 -14.21 -29.64 32.47
CA PRO A 92 -15.37 -30.24 33.13
C PRO A 92 -16.69 -29.56 32.77
N GLN A 93 -16.75 -28.23 32.74
CA GLN A 93 -17.97 -27.51 32.34
C GLN A 93 -18.39 -27.82 30.90
N LEU A 94 -17.42 -27.95 29.98
CA LEU A 94 -17.70 -28.37 28.61
C LEU A 94 -18.21 -29.82 28.56
N LEU A 95 -17.60 -30.74 29.33
CA LEU A 95 -18.06 -32.12 29.41
C LEU A 95 -19.48 -32.21 29.97
N ASP A 96 -19.80 -31.44 31.01
CA ASP A 96 -21.16 -31.33 31.58
C ASP A 96 -22.16 -30.82 30.55
N GLN A 97 -21.79 -29.82 29.73
CA GLN A 97 -22.65 -29.29 28.67
C GLN A 97 -22.86 -30.29 27.52
N VAL A 98 -21.89 -31.17 27.23
CA VAL A 98 -22.11 -32.29 26.31
C VAL A 98 -23.02 -33.34 26.96
N ALA A 99 -22.76 -33.68 28.23
CA ALA A 99 -23.50 -34.67 28.99
C ALA A 99 -24.99 -34.32 29.14
N ALA A 100 -25.32 -33.04 29.29
CA ALA A 100 -26.71 -32.57 29.42
C ALA A 100 -27.64 -32.99 28.26
N GLY A 101 -27.09 -33.38 27.10
CA GLY A 101 -27.85 -33.88 25.96
C GLY A 101 -28.22 -35.37 26.04
N TYR A 102 -27.73 -36.11 27.04
CA TYR A 102 -27.85 -37.57 27.12
C TYR A 102 -28.32 -38.00 28.52
N PRO A 103 -29.39 -38.81 28.64
CA PRO A 103 -29.83 -39.34 29.93
C PRO A 103 -28.79 -40.27 30.55
N ASN A 104 -28.51 -40.11 31.85
CA ASN A 104 -27.67 -41.03 32.66
C ASN A 104 -26.26 -41.30 32.10
N ILE A 105 -25.74 -40.39 31.27
CA ILE A 105 -24.35 -40.41 30.81
C ILE A 105 -23.41 -40.14 31.99
N ASP A 106 -22.27 -40.83 32.00
CA ASP A 106 -21.20 -40.61 32.97
C ASP A 106 -19.86 -40.38 32.23
N ILE A 107 -19.41 -39.13 32.22
CA ILE A 107 -18.13 -38.72 31.65
C ILE A 107 -17.15 -38.45 32.79
N MET A 108 -16.17 -39.33 32.93
CA MET A 108 -15.18 -39.23 34.00
C MET A 108 -13.95 -38.47 33.50
N ASP A 109 -13.73 -37.26 33.99
CA ASP A 109 -12.51 -36.50 33.66
C ASP A 109 -11.29 -37.11 34.36
N ALA A 110 -10.37 -37.65 33.57
CA ALA A 110 -9.11 -38.25 34.02
C ALA A 110 -7.88 -37.51 33.48
N ALA A 111 -8.06 -36.34 32.86
CA ALA A 111 -6.99 -35.69 32.11
C ALA A 111 -6.84 -34.19 32.37
N THR A 112 -7.88 -33.48 32.80
CA THR A 112 -7.87 -32.02 32.72
C THR A 112 -7.52 -31.32 34.03
N ASP A 113 -7.70 -31.99 35.17
CA ASP A 113 -7.48 -31.43 36.52
C ASP A 113 -8.21 -30.07 36.73
N GLY A 114 -9.38 -29.91 36.11
CA GLY A 114 -10.18 -28.69 36.20
C GLY A 114 -9.66 -27.50 35.38
N ALA A 115 -8.71 -27.72 34.47
CA ALA A 115 -8.12 -26.65 33.66
C ALA A 115 -9.15 -25.91 32.79
N ALA A 116 -8.88 -24.63 32.52
CA ALA A 116 -9.60 -23.83 31.54
C ALA A 116 -9.25 -24.27 30.11
N ILE A 117 -10.21 -24.17 29.18
CA ILE A 117 -9.99 -24.43 27.75
C ILE A 117 -9.04 -23.38 27.16
N GLY A 118 -9.16 -22.12 27.61
CA GLY A 118 -8.21 -21.04 27.35
C GLY A 118 -8.24 -20.46 25.92
N LYS A 119 -9.12 -20.96 25.05
CA LYS A 119 -9.21 -20.53 23.65
C LYS A 119 -10.57 -20.80 23.04
N PHE A 120 -10.89 -20.09 21.97
CA PHE A 120 -12.12 -20.30 21.20
C PHE A 120 -12.17 -21.74 20.69
N THR A 121 -13.33 -22.37 20.83
CA THR A 121 -13.55 -23.77 20.42
C THR A 121 -14.86 -23.87 19.65
N LEU A 122 -14.85 -24.62 18.54
CA LEU A 122 -15.98 -24.74 17.64
C LEU A 122 -16.25 -26.21 17.36
N GLN A 123 -17.42 -26.71 17.75
CA GLN A 123 -17.95 -27.95 17.20
C GLN A 123 -18.65 -27.58 15.89
N TYR A 124 -18.19 -28.11 14.76
CA TYR A 124 -18.80 -27.81 13.45
C TYR A 124 -18.96 -29.07 12.62
N GLU A 125 -20.21 -29.47 12.38
CA GLU A 125 -20.55 -30.71 11.69
C GLU A 125 -19.83 -31.96 12.24
N GLU A 126 -19.62 -31.97 13.55
CA GLU A 126 -19.05 -33.09 14.32
C GLU A 126 -20.12 -33.66 15.25
N THR A 127 -20.10 -34.97 15.43
CA THR A 127 -20.84 -35.60 16.53
C THR A 127 -20.18 -35.23 17.87
N ASP A 128 -20.86 -35.48 18.99
CA ASP A 128 -20.26 -35.20 20.31
C ASP A 128 -19.07 -36.13 20.59
N TRP A 129 -19.11 -37.37 20.11
CA TRP A 129 -17.97 -38.29 20.22
C TRP A 129 -16.75 -37.80 19.41
N GLN A 130 -16.95 -37.38 18.15
CA GLN A 130 -15.89 -36.82 17.31
C GLN A 130 -15.30 -35.55 17.92
N PHE A 131 -16.18 -34.67 18.41
CA PHE A 131 -15.80 -33.44 19.09
C PHE A 131 -14.95 -33.74 20.33
N LEU A 132 -15.45 -34.56 21.27
CA LEU A 132 -14.73 -34.89 22.49
C LEU A 132 -13.41 -35.62 22.22
N LYS A 133 -13.34 -36.50 21.22
CA LYS A 133 -12.09 -37.14 20.78
C LYS A 133 -11.08 -36.10 20.29
N ARG A 134 -11.53 -35.08 19.55
CA ARG A 134 -10.70 -33.96 19.12
C ARG A 134 -10.26 -33.09 20.30
N ILE A 135 -11.16 -32.77 21.22
CA ILE A 135 -10.83 -32.00 22.44
C ILE A 135 -9.81 -32.76 23.30
N ALA A 136 -9.99 -34.05 23.53
CA ALA A 136 -9.04 -34.91 24.25
C ALA A 136 -7.65 -34.92 23.59
N SER A 137 -7.61 -34.89 22.26
CA SER A 137 -6.35 -34.87 21.50
C SER A 137 -5.54 -33.58 21.71
N ARG A 138 -6.16 -32.46 22.13
CA ARG A 138 -5.45 -31.22 22.51
C ARG A 138 -4.60 -31.42 23.76
N LEU A 139 -5.10 -32.23 24.70
CA LEU A 139 -4.41 -32.65 25.92
C LEU A 139 -3.54 -33.90 25.71
N ARG A 140 -3.36 -34.33 24.45
CA ARG A 140 -2.61 -35.54 24.07
C ARG A 140 -3.17 -36.81 24.69
N THR A 141 -4.46 -36.84 24.97
CA THR A 141 -5.15 -38.03 25.48
C THR A 141 -6.26 -38.46 24.52
N GLY A 142 -7.04 -39.46 24.91
CA GLY A 142 -8.19 -39.93 24.14
C GLY A 142 -9.33 -40.34 25.05
N LEU A 143 -10.38 -40.88 24.44
CA LEU A 143 -11.57 -41.37 25.13
C LEU A 143 -11.42 -42.86 25.41
N MET A 144 -11.80 -43.28 26.61
CA MET A 144 -11.77 -44.68 27.00
C MET A 144 -13.18 -45.15 27.35
N PRO A 145 -13.88 -45.86 26.45
CA PRO A 145 -15.23 -46.35 26.71
C PRO A 145 -15.21 -47.43 27.78
N ALA A 146 -16.24 -47.44 28.63
CA ALA A 146 -16.56 -48.54 29.52
C ALA A 146 -17.75 -49.32 28.94
N SER A 147 -17.52 -50.57 28.55
CA SER A 147 -18.44 -51.35 27.73
C SER A 147 -19.39 -52.25 28.51
N VAL A 148 -19.36 -52.22 29.85
CA VAL A 148 -20.15 -53.12 30.71
C VAL A 148 -21.39 -52.45 31.30
N PHE A 149 -21.60 -51.17 31.00
CA PHE A 149 -22.70 -50.37 31.54
C PHE A 149 -23.81 -50.22 30.49
N ASP A 150 -25.05 -50.14 30.98
CA ASP A 150 -26.28 -49.96 30.21
C ASP A 150 -26.57 -48.50 29.83
N THR A 151 -25.64 -47.59 30.12
CA THR A 151 -25.68 -46.19 29.72
C THR A 151 -24.32 -45.74 29.15
N PRO A 152 -24.26 -44.61 28.41
CA PRO A 152 -23.00 -44.12 27.88
C PRO A 152 -22.04 -43.77 29.04
N LYS A 153 -20.98 -44.55 29.19
CA LYS A 153 -19.95 -44.33 30.21
C LYS A 153 -18.55 -44.41 29.64
N PHE A 154 -17.74 -43.39 29.88
CA PHE A 154 -16.37 -43.35 29.40
C PHE A 154 -15.51 -42.36 30.18
N TYR A 155 -14.20 -42.54 30.10
CA TYR A 155 -13.23 -41.59 30.63
C TYR A 155 -12.78 -40.63 29.56
N PHE A 156 -12.78 -39.34 29.89
CA PHE A 156 -12.07 -38.30 29.15
C PHE A 156 -10.63 -38.30 29.64
N GLY A 157 -9.80 -39.17 29.06
CA GLY A 157 -8.46 -39.42 29.53
C GLY A 157 -8.12 -40.90 29.69
N VAL A 158 -6.92 -41.15 30.20
CA VAL A 158 -6.51 -42.48 30.66
C VAL A 158 -6.73 -42.51 32.16
N PHE A 159 -7.59 -43.41 32.62
CA PHE A 159 -7.77 -43.62 34.06
C PHE A 159 -6.67 -44.55 34.58
N ASP A 160 -5.89 -44.05 35.53
CA ASP A 160 -4.85 -44.85 36.19
C ASP A 160 -5.50 -45.91 37.09
N THR A 161 -5.30 -47.16 36.71
CA THR A 161 -5.74 -48.31 37.50
C THR A 161 -4.57 -48.87 38.31
N SER A 162 -4.88 -49.46 39.47
CA SER A 162 -3.88 -50.23 40.21
C SER A 162 -3.41 -51.43 39.39
N SER A 163 -2.11 -51.73 39.44
CA SER A 163 -1.51 -52.85 38.71
C SER A 163 -2.26 -54.15 39.00
N LYS A 164 -2.69 -54.84 37.94
CA LYS A 164 -3.36 -56.15 38.00
C LYS A 164 -2.37 -57.31 38.17
N GLY A 165 -1.15 -57.02 38.65
CA GLY A 165 -0.10 -57.99 38.87
C GLY A 165 0.74 -58.25 37.61
N LYS A 166 1.32 -59.46 37.53
CA LYS A 166 2.23 -59.86 36.45
C LYS A 166 1.55 -60.79 35.46
N LEU A 167 1.89 -60.62 34.18
CA LEU A 167 1.44 -61.47 33.08
C LEU A 167 2.60 -62.37 32.64
N GLU A 168 2.41 -63.69 32.76
CA GLU A 168 3.42 -64.71 32.44
C GLU A 168 3.02 -65.52 31.20
N ASP A 169 2.61 -64.82 30.14
CA ASP A 169 2.16 -65.43 28.88
C ASP A 169 3.32 -65.61 27.88
N PHE A 170 3.39 -66.79 27.26
CA PHE A 170 4.44 -67.16 26.31
C PHE A 170 4.09 -66.80 24.84
N ASN A 171 2.81 -66.53 24.56
CA ASN A 171 2.31 -66.18 23.23
C ASN A 171 2.13 -64.67 23.10
N TYR A 172 3.13 -63.99 22.52
CA TYR A 172 3.07 -62.56 22.29
C TYR A 172 3.78 -62.14 21.01
N ARG A 173 3.43 -60.96 20.51
CA ARG A 173 4.09 -60.27 19.40
C ARG A 173 4.49 -58.87 19.84
N VAL A 174 5.67 -58.41 19.44
CA VAL A 174 6.11 -57.03 19.66
C VAL A 174 6.12 -56.30 18.33
N ARG A 175 5.55 -55.09 18.29
CA ARG A 175 5.58 -54.21 17.12
C ARG A 175 5.96 -52.80 17.51
N LYS A 176 6.61 -52.08 16.60
CA LYS A 176 6.97 -50.66 16.77
C LYS A 176 6.40 -49.82 15.64
N ARG A 177 5.65 -48.77 15.95
CA ARG A 177 4.96 -47.90 14.97
C ARG A 177 5.79 -46.68 14.61
N MET A 178 6.81 -46.89 13.78
CA MET A 178 7.75 -45.84 13.37
C MET A 178 7.11 -44.72 12.53
N ASP A 179 6.03 -45.03 11.82
CA ASP A 179 5.22 -44.05 11.09
C ASP A 179 4.67 -42.98 12.04
N LYS A 180 4.04 -43.42 13.13
CA LYS A 180 3.47 -42.51 14.15
C LYS A 180 4.56 -41.73 14.89
N PHE A 181 5.67 -42.40 15.25
CA PHE A 181 6.79 -41.74 15.92
C PHE A 181 7.38 -40.61 15.06
N ARG A 182 7.72 -40.89 13.80
CA ARG A 182 8.30 -39.89 12.89
C ARG A 182 7.36 -38.72 12.65
N TYR A 183 6.07 -38.99 12.47
CA TYR A 183 5.07 -37.93 12.33
C TYR A 183 5.10 -37.00 13.55
N THR A 184 5.03 -37.55 14.76
CA THR A 184 4.97 -36.76 15.98
C THR A 184 6.27 -36.00 16.25
N SER A 185 7.44 -36.64 16.08
CA SER A 185 8.74 -36.02 16.34
C SER A 185 9.11 -34.93 15.34
N GLN A 186 8.60 -35.01 14.10
CA GLN A 186 8.91 -34.02 13.05
C GLN A 186 7.86 -32.92 12.91
N ASN A 187 6.58 -33.19 13.23
CA ASN A 187 5.48 -32.25 12.99
C ASN A 187 4.89 -31.65 14.27
N THR A 188 5.38 -32.02 15.45
CA THR A 188 4.88 -31.50 16.72
C THR A 188 6.03 -31.08 17.63
N LYS A 189 5.77 -30.14 18.55
CA LYS A 189 6.75 -29.70 19.57
C LYS A 189 6.86 -30.64 20.78
N VAL A 190 6.30 -31.85 20.70
CA VAL A 190 6.20 -32.77 21.84
C VAL A 190 7.44 -33.66 21.88
N GLU A 191 8.10 -33.71 23.04
CA GLU A 191 9.18 -34.64 23.30
C GLU A 191 8.61 -36.07 23.46
N VAL A 192 8.99 -36.96 22.53
CA VAL A 192 8.57 -38.36 22.51
C VAL A 192 9.76 -39.28 22.27
N GLY A 193 9.79 -40.43 22.94
CA GLY A 193 10.78 -41.46 22.72
C GLY A 193 10.30 -42.52 21.73
N GLU A 194 11.24 -43.20 21.07
CA GLU A 194 10.90 -44.34 20.22
C GLU A 194 10.22 -45.49 21.00
N GLU A 195 10.54 -45.65 22.28
CA GLU A 195 9.94 -46.64 23.18
C GLU A 195 8.45 -46.39 23.44
N ASP A 196 7.98 -45.15 23.31
CA ASP A 196 6.55 -44.80 23.49
C ASP A 196 5.67 -45.33 22.33
N TYR A 197 6.28 -45.82 21.25
CA TYR A 197 5.58 -46.39 20.08
C TYR A 197 5.81 -47.90 19.94
N VAL A 198 6.26 -48.56 21.01
CA VAL A 198 6.40 -50.02 21.10
C VAL A 198 5.14 -50.61 21.75
N TYR A 199 4.53 -51.58 21.06
CA TYR A 199 3.31 -52.25 21.49
C TYR A 199 3.54 -53.75 21.61
N TYR A 200 3.01 -54.35 22.68
CA TYR A 200 3.05 -55.78 22.95
C TYR A 200 1.66 -56.36 22.79
N GLU A 201 1.45 -57.20 21.79
CA GLU A 201 0.21 -57.95 21.59
C GLU A 201 0.34 -59.27 22.36
N VAL A 202 -0.42 -59.46 23.42
CA VAL A 202 -0.33 -60.65 24.29
C VAL A 202 -1.66 -61.39 24.30
N GLU A 203 -1.62 -62.72 24.16
CA GLU A 203 -2.78 -63.59 24.34
C GLU A 203 -2.80 -64.18 25.75
N THR A 204 -3.94 -64.10 26.44
CA THR A 204 -4.11 -64.61 27.80
C THR A 204 -5.55 -65.07 28.06
N ASN A 205 -5.74 -65.85 29.13
CA ASN A 205 -7.08 -66.23 29.62
C ASN A 205 -7.58 -65.28 30.74
N ARG A 206 -6.75 -64.33 31.18
CA ARG A 206 -7.15 -63.33 32.19
C ARG A 206 -7.98 -62.22 31.55
N VAL A 207 -9.09 -61.85 32.18
CA VAL A 207 -9.89 -60.69 31.79
C VAL A 207 -9.23 -59.41 32.32
N LEU A 208 -8.90 -58.49 31.42
CA LEU A 208 -8.38 -57.14 31.69
C LEU A 208 -9.22 -56.12 30.93
N ASP A 209 -9.46 -54.96 31.56
CA ASP A 209 -10.15 -53.83 30.94
C ASP A 209 -9.17 -52.86 30.25
N LEU A 210 -9.69 -52.01 29.37
CA LEU A 210 -8.92 -50.89 28.83
C LEU A 210 -8.35 -50.03 29.98
N GLY A 211 -7.10 -49.58 29.82
CA GLY A 211 -6.40 -48.80 30.83
C GLY A 211 -5.87 -49.61 32.03
N ASN A 212 -6.13 -50.92 32.12
CA ASN A 212 -5.53 -51.76 33.16
C ASN A 212 -4.00 -51.75 33.07
N ALA A 213 -3.33 -51.42 34.17
CA ALA A 213 -1.88 -51.54 34.29
C ALA A 213 -1.50 -53.01 34.61
N ILE A 214 -0.49 -53.53 33.93
CA ILE A 214 -0.01 -54.92 34.08
C ILE A 214 1.51 -54.97 33.90
N GLU A 215 2.18 -55.76 34.72
CA GLU A 215 3.62 -56.01 34.55
C GLU A 215 3.83 -57.11 33.50
N PHE A 216 4.54 -56.77 32.42
CA PHE A 216 4.90 -57.70 31.36
C PHE A 216 6.38 -57.51 30.98
N LYS A 217 7.14 -58.61 31.03
CA LYS A 217 8.60 -58.64 30.78
C LYS A 217 9.40 -57.58 31.57
N GLY A 218 9.03 -57.37 32.83
CA GLY A 218 9.68 -56.40 33.74
C GLY A 218 9.39 -54.93 33.42
N LYS A 219 8.41 -54.66 32.55
CA LYS A 219 7.89 -53.31 32.26
C LYS A 219 6.45 -53.20 32.75
N LEU A 220 6.11 -52.07 33.36
CA LEU A 220 4.72 -51.73 33.65
C LEU A 220 4.08 -51.16 32.38
N LEU A 221 3.09 -51.86 31.83
CA LEU A 221 2.39 -51.52 30.59
C LEU A 221 0.88 -51.43 30.83
N TYR A 222 0.17 -50.80 29.91
CA TYR A 222 -1.25 -50.49 30.00
C TYR A 222 -2.01 -51.04 28.80
N VAL A 223 -3.22 -51.56 29.03
CA VAL A 223 -4.10 -52.07 27.97
C VAL A 223 -4.62 -50.92 27.10
N TYR A 224 -4.14 -50.84 25.86
CA TYR A 224 -4.54 -49.85 24.85
C TYR A 224 -5.74 -50.34 24.00
N GLU A 225 -5.73 -51.64 23.70
CA GLU A 225 -6.72 -52.33 22.86
C GLU A 225 -7.00 -53.70 23.48
N ALA A 226 -8.27 -54.10 23.47
CA ALA A 226 -8.73 -55.40 23.95
C ALA A 226 -9.56 -56.06 22.84
N TYR A 227 -9.21 -57.30 22.51
CA TYR A 227 -9.94 -58.12 21.54
C TYR A 227 -10.21 -59.48 22.15
N THR A 228 -11.48 -59.83 22.29
CA THR A 228 -11.90 -61.11 22.86
C THR A 228 -12.57 -61.95 21.77
N GLU A 229 -12.15 -63.20 21.62
CA GLU A 229 -12.75 -64.16 20.69
C GLU A 229 -13.03 -65.50 21.35
N MET A 230 -14.11 -66.16 20.94
CA MET A 230 -14.37 -67.56 21.31
C MET A 230 -13.71 -68.46 20.26
N LYS A 231 -12.71 -69.25 20.66
CA LYS A 231 -11.97 -70.16 19.77
C LYS A 231 -11.92 -71.55 20.34
N ASN A 232 -12.42 -72.54 19.59
CA ASN A 232 -12.51 -73.95 20.02
C ASN A 232 -13.22 -74.12 21.38
N GLY A 233 -14.25 -73.31 21.66
CA GLY A 233 -15.00 -73.36 22.92
C GLY A 233 -14.32 -72.69 24.13
N LEU A 234 -13.18 -72.00 23.93
CA LEU A 234 -12.50 -71.22 24.96
C LEU A 234 -12.55 -69.73 24.63
N LEU A 235 -12.87 -68.90 25.62
CA LEU A 235 -12.78 -67.45 25.51
C LEU A 235 -11.30 -67.05 25.60
N LYS A 236 -10.79 -66.42 24.54
CA LYS A 236 -9.40 -65.97 24.43
C LYS A 236 -9.34 -64.46 24.34
N HIS A 237 -8.45 -63.87 25.13
CA HIS A 237 -8.25 -62.43 25.16
C HIS A 237 -6.91 -62.07 24.55
N ARG A 238 -6.92 -61.11 23.63
CA ARG A 238 -5.73 -60.52 23.02
C ARG A 238 -5.69 -59.04 23.37
N TYR A 239 -4.62 -58.64 24.05
CA TYR A 239 -4.42 -57.25 24.49
C TYR A 239 -3.25 -56.62 23.76
N THR A 240 -3.42 -55.39 23.30
CA THR A 240 -2.30 -54.53 22.89
C THR A 240 -1.87 -53.70 24.10
N LEU A 241 -0.69 -53.96 24.63
CA LEU A 241 -0.11 -53.25 25.78
C LEU A 241 0.89 -52.19 25.31
N SER A 242 0.93 -51.05 25.99
CA SER A 242 1.84 -49.93 25.71
C SER A 242 2.30 -49.24 26.99
N THR A 243 3.37 -48.43 26.94
CA THR A 243 3.67 -47.51 28.05
C THR A 243 2.53 -46.50 28.22
N HIS A 244 2.39 -45.91 29.40
CA HIS A 244 1.39 -44.85 29.64
C HIS A 244 1.52 -43.70 28.62
N ARG A 245 2.75 -43.29 28.30
CA ARG A 245 3.03 -42.27 27.27
C ARG A 245 2.63 -42.72 25.86
N GLY A 246 2.71 -44.01 25.55
CA GLY A 246 2.27 -44.55 24.26
C GLY A 246 0.76 -44.62 24.05
N LEU A 247 -0.04 -44.37 25.10
CA LEU A 247 -1.50 -44.16 24.99
C LEU A 247 -1.85 -42.77 24.44
N ARG A 248 -0.87 -41.84 24.42
CA ARG A 248 -1.07 -40.47 23.94
C ARG A 248 -1.52 -40.44 22.48
N GLN A 249 -2.29 -39.42 22.15
CA GLN A 249 -2.85 -39.22 20.82
C GLN A 249 -2.23 -38.02 20.12
N ASN A 250 -2.11 -38.11 18.79
CA ASN A 250 -1.79 -36.95 17.98
C ASN A 250 -2.98 -36.00 17.96
N THR A 251 -2.70 -34.69 17.95
CA THR A 251 -3.76 -33.68 17.86
C THR A 251 -4.45 -33.80 16.51
N PHE A 252 -5.78 -33.86 16.55
CA PHE A 252 -6.63 -33.82 15.36
C PHE A 252 -7.25 -32.43 15.22
N HIS A 253 -7.51 -32.03 13.98
CA HIS A 253 -8.20 -30.80 13.64
C HIS A 253 -9.51 -31.13 12.92
N ASN A 254 -10.46 -30.19 12.95
CA ASN A 254 -11.68 -30.34 12.18
C ASN A 254 -11.50 -29.66 10.83
N ASP A 255 -11.04 -30.41 9.83
CA ASP A 255 -10.74 -29.85 8.50
C ASP A 255 -12.00 -29.35 7.77
N LYS A 256 -13.21 -29.70 8.24
CA LYS A 256 -14.47 -29.19 7.67
C LYS A 256 -14.68 -27.69 7.90
N ILE A 257 -13.92 -27.07 8.81
CA ILE A 257 -14.03 -25.62 9.05
C ILE A 257 -13.25 -24.80 8.02
N ILE A 258 -12.36 -25.42 7.23
CA ILE A 258 -11.54 -24.72 6.25
C ILE A 258 -12.46 -24.06 5.22
N GLY A 259 -12.36 -22.74 5.10
CA GLY A 259 -13.15 -21.92 4.19
C GLY A 259 -14.58 -21.64 4.67
N VAL A 260 -14.97 -22.09 5.85
CA VAL A 260 -16.32 -21.84 6.39
C VAL A 260 -16.47 -20.38 6.78
N SER A 261 -17.66 -19.84 6.51
CA SER A 261 -18.05 -18.49 6.88
C SER A 261 -19.34 -18.54 7.70
N LEU A 262 -19.22 -18.36 9.02
CA LEU A 262 -20.34 -18.42 9.96
C LEU A 262 -20.98 -17.04 10.10
N GLN A 263 -22.29 -16.95 9.93
CA GLN A 263 -23.01 -15.70 10.19
C GLN A 263 -23.17 -15.45 11.69
N GLY A 264 -23.12 -14.17 12.07
CA GLY A 264 -23.41 -13.75 13.43
C GLY A 264 -23.75 -12.27 13.51
N VAL A 265 -24.11 -11.84 14.72
CA VAL A 265 -24.45 -10.45 15.04
C VAL A 265 -23.37 -9.88 15.95
N VAL A 266 -22.91 -8.67 15.66
CA VAL A 266 -21.98 -7.94 16.52
C VAL A 266 -22.69 -7.58 17.82
N ILE A 267 -22.18 -8.10 18.94
CA ILE A 267 -22.70 -7.81 20.28
C ILE A 267 -21.77 -6.90 21.09
N GLY A 268 -20.50 -6.79 20.71
CA GLY A 268 -19.53 -5.91 21.34
C GLY A 268 -18.33 -5.63 20.44
N ILE A 269 -17.62 -4.55 20.73
CA ILE A 269 -16.45 -4.09 19.98
C ILE A 269 -15.33 -3.83 21.00
N GLU A 270 -14.15 -4.40 20.77
CA GLU A 270 -12.98 -4.23 21.62
C GLU A 270 -11.76 -3.89 20.75
N LYS A 271 -11.39 -2.60 20.71
CA LYS A 271 -10.35 -2.07 19.83
C LYS A 271 -10.65 -2.40 18.35
N ASP A 272 -9.78 -3.20 17.73
CA ASP A 272 -9.82 -3.70 16.35
C ASP A 272 -10.50 -5.08 16.23
N ARG A 273 -11.23 -5.50 17.27
CA ARG A 273 -11.86 -6.82 17.35
C ARG A 273 -13.36 -6.72 17.59
N LEU A 274 -14.07 -7.72 17.08
CA LEU A 274 -15.52 -7.86 17.19
C LEU A 274 -15.88 -9.06 18.07
N LYS A 275 -16.77 -8.84 19.01
CA LYS A 275 -17.44 -9.90 19.77
C LYS A 275 -18.76 -10.22 19.09
N VAL A 276 -18.96 -11.50 18.76
CA VAL A 276 -20.00 -11.92 17.83
C VAL A 276 -20.87 -13.00 18.45
N HIS A 277 -22.18 -12.78 18.46
CA HIS A 277 -23.15 -13.86 18.66
C HIS A 277 -23.32 -14.61 17.34
N LEU A 278 -22.69 -15.78 17.22
CA LEU A 278 -22.83 -16.63 16.03
C LEU A 278 -24.24 -17.22 15.99
N HIS A 279 -24.88 -17.21 14.81
CA HIS A 279 -26.26 -17.71 14.64
C HIS A 279 -26.40 -19.23 14.91
N ILE A 280 -25.28 -19.96 14.91
CA ILE A 280 -25.27 -21.39 15.28
C ILE A 280 -25.54 -21.60 16.78
N ASP A 281 -25.37 -20.56 17.60
CA ASP A 281 -25.57 -20.59 19.04
C ASP A 281 -26.91 -19.97 19.43
N SER A 282 -27.60 -20.58 20.39
CA SER A 282 -28.89 -20.06 20.86
C SER A 282 -28.78 -18.74 21.63
N ALA A 283 -27.66 -18.50 22.30
CA ALA A 283 -27.39 -17.30 23.07
C ALA A 283 -25.88 -17.09 23.24
N GLN A 284 -25.45 -15.84 23.40
CA GLN A 284 -24.06 -15.49 23.68
C GLN A 284 -24.00 -14.27 24.62
N ASN A 285 -23.29 -14.41 25.74
CA ASN A 285 -23.01 -13.28 26.64
C ASN A 285 -21.83 -12.47 26.10
N GLU A 286 -21.94 -11.13 26.09
CA GLU A 286 -20.91 -10.21 25.58
C GLU A 286 -19.61 -10.23 26.40
N GLY A 287 -19.69 -10.39 27.72
CA GLY A 287 -18.52 -10.46 28.60
C GLY A 287 -17.65 -11.70 28.34
N GLU A 288 -18.28 -12.79 27.92
CA GLU A 288 -17.65 -14.10 27.69
C GLU A 288 -17.36 -14.39 26.20
N ALA A 289 -17.83 -13.54 25.30
CA ALA A 289 -17.67 -13.73 23.87
C ALA A 289 -16.22 -13.54 23.42
N HIS A 290 -15.80 -14.33 22.44
CA HIS A 290 -14.47 -14.26 21.86
C HIS A 290 -14.38 -13.04 20.95
N ALA A 291 -13.31 -12.27 21.12
CA ALA A 291 -13.03 -11.10 20.29
C ALA A 291 -12.26 -11.52 19.03
N PHE A 292 -12.97 -11.66 17.92
CA PHE A 292 -12.42 -12.00 16.61
C PHE A 292 -11.76 -10.76 15.99
N PRO A 293 -10.54 -10.86 15.41
CA PRO A 293 -9.93 -9.76 14.66
C PRO A 293 -10.82 -9.34 13.48
N TYR A 294 -10.97 -8.03 13.27
CA TYR A 294 -11.70 -7.50 12.14
C TYR A 294 -10.79 -7.36 10.92
N GLN A 295 -11.19 -7.95 9.79
CA GLN A 295 -10.49 -7.81 8.52
C GLN A 295 -11.06 -6.64 7.73
N SER A 296 -10.27 -5.57 7.61
CA SER A 296 -10.57 -4.42 6.75
C SER A 296 -10.16 -4.69 5.29
N VAL A 297 -10.61 -3.85 4.35
CA VAL A 297 -10.24 -3.95 2.92
C VAL A 297 -8.78 -3.57 2.68
N TYR A 298 -8.23 -2.67 3.49
CA TYR A 298 -6.85 -2.20 3.42
C TYR A 298 -6.40 -1.69 4.78
N THR A 299 -5.28 -2.20 5.29
CA THR A 299 -4.64 -1.71 6.50
C THR A 299 -3.14 -1.67 6.24
N ALA A 300 -2.52 -0.48 6.32
CA ALA A 300 -1.07 -0.34 6.37
C ALA A 300 -0.60 -0.29 7.83
N GLU A 301 0.59 -0.82 8.09
CA GLU A 301 1.22 -0.69 9.42
C GLU A 301 1.46 0.80 9.73
N GLY A 302 0.94 1.28 10.86
CA GLY A 302 1.02 2.69 11.25
C GLY A 302 -0.36 3.35 11.32
N ASN A 303 -0.77 4.07 10.27
CA ASN A 303 -1.86 5.06 10.38
C ASN A 303 -2.79 5.19 9.15
N SER A 304 -2.64 4.36 8.11
CA SER A 304 -3.49 4.45 6.91
C SER A 304 -4.26 3.15 6.67
N GLY A 305 -5.53 3.26 6.25
CA GLY A 305 -6.37 2.10 6.08
C GLY A 305 -7.83 2.44 5.79
N TRP A 306 -8.56 1.48 5.23
CA TRP A 306 -10.00 1.52 5.04
C TRP A 306 -10.70 0.97 6.28
N TYR A 307 -10.77 1.77 7.34
CA TYR A 307 -11.34 1.36 8.62
C TYR A 307 -12.83 1.68 8.73
N VAL A 308 -13.68 0.71 8.37
CA VAL A 308 -15.15 0.79 8.50
C VAL A 308 -15.60 -0.32 9.43
N MET A 309 -15.45 -0.12 10.74
CA MET A 309 -15.79 -1.12 11.76
C MET A 309 -17.31 -1.31 11.84
N PRO A 310 -17.84 -2.55 11.72
CA PRO A 310 -19.24 -2.86 11.94
C PRO A 310 -19.76 -2.38 13.31
N GLU A 311 -21.00 -1.94 13.35
CA GLU A 311 -21.65 -1.44 14.56
C GLU A 311 -22.31 -2.57 15.36
N LYS A 312 -22.60 -2.32 16.64
CA LYS A 312 -23.35 -3.27 17.46
C LYS A 312 -24.75 -3.47 16.87
N GLY A 313 -25.13 -4.73 16.63
CA GLY A 313 -26.36 -5.11 15.93
C GLY A 313 -26.16 -5.43 14.45
N ASP A 314 -25.01 -5.12 13.86
CA ASP A 314 -24.73 -5.48 12.48
C ASP A 314 -24.56 -7.00 12.32
N HIS A 315 -25.06 -7.53 11.21
CA HIS A 315 -24.83 -8.90 10.82
C HIS A 315 -23.52 -8.99 10.04
N ILE A 316 -22.62 -9.85 10.49
CA ILE A 316 -21.29 -10.06 9.90
C ILE A 316 -21.06 -11.55 9.63
N ARG A 317 -19.91 -11.86 9.04
CA ARG A 317 -19.45 -13.23 8.84
C ARG A 317 -18.11 -13.46 9.52
N VAL A 318 -17.96 -14.56 10.25
CA VAL A 318 -16.66 -15.03 10.76
C VAL A 318 -16.12 -16.10 9.82
N TYR A 319 -15.01 -15.81 9.17
CA TYR A 319 -14.36 -16.68 8.19
C TYR A 319 -13.19 -17.45 8.81
N PHE A 320 -13.08 -18.73 8.51
CA PHE A 320 -12.00 -19.61 8.99
C PHE A 320 -11.10 -20.03 7.82
N PRO A 321 -9.89 -19.45 7.67
CA PRO A 321 -9.02 -19.73 6.52
C PRO A 321 -8.35 -21.11 6.58
N GLY A 322 -8.18 -21.66 7.78
CA GLY A 322 -7.53 -22.95 8.02
C GLY A 322 -8.34 -23.85 8.95
N ASN A 323 -7.70 -24.90 9.45
CA ASN A 323 -8.30 -25.89 10.35
C ASN A 323 -8.07 -25.59 11.85
N LYS A 324 -7.52 -24.40 12.15
CA LYS A 324 -7.42 -23.89 13.52
C LYS A 324 -8.55 -22.91 13.77
N GLU A 325 -9.29 -23.14 14.85
CA GLU A 325 -10.46 -22.34 15.19
C GLU A 325 -10.07 -20.91 15.59
N GLU A 326 -8.84 -20.73 16.08
CA GLU A 326 -8.29 -19.43 16.49
C GLU A 326 -7.91 -18.53 15.32
N GLU A 327 -7.88 -19.06 14.09
CA GLU A 327 -7.63 -18.29 12.87
C GLU A 327 -8.91 -17.59 12.35
N GLY A 328 -10.03 -17.73 13.05
CA GLY A 328 -11.28 -17.07 12.70
C GLY A 328 -11.14 -15.54 12.64
N VAL A 329 -11.53 -14.94 11.52
CA VAL A 329 -11.53 -13.49 11.31
C VAL A 329 -12.95 -13.00 11.06
N ALA A 330 -13.34 -11.90 11.71
CA ALA A 330 -14.60 -11.24 11.40
C ALA A 330 -14.44 -10.43 10.12
N THR A 331 -15.34 -10.66 9.17
CA THR A 331 -15.33 -10.12 7.82
C THR A 331 -16.63 -9.37 7.52
N SER A 332 -16.69 -8.75 6.34
CA SER A 332 -17.80 -7.98 5.75
C SER A 332 -19.18 -8.11 6.45
N SER A 333 -19.84 -6.97 6.67
CA SER A 333 -21.24 -6.96 7.05
C SER A 333 -22.14 -7.38 5.89
N VAL A 334 -23.24 -8.05 6.21
CA VAL A 334 -24.25 -8.51 5.25
C VAL A 334 -25.57 -7.88 5.63
N ARG A 335 -26.09 -7.03 4.75
CA ARG A 335 -27.40 -6.42 4.95
C ARG A 335 -28.48 -7.50 4.98
N GLN A 336 -29.27 -7.52 6.06
CA GLN A 336 -30.41 -8.42 6.22
C GLN A 336 -31.75 -7.77 5.86
N ASN A 337 -31.82 -6.44 5.84
CA ASN A 337 -33.05 -5.74 5.54
C ASN A 337 -33.36 -5.83 4.03
N SER A 338 -34.52 -6.40 3.70
CA SER A 338 -35.07 -6.57 2.35
C SER A 338 -36.22 -5.61 2.04
N ASP A 339 -36.57 -4.71 2.97
CA ASP A 339 -37.68 -3.76 2.78
C ASP A 339 -37.40 -2.83 1.60
N GLU A 340 -38.33 -2.77 0.64
CA GLU A 340 -38.27 -1.89 -0.54
C GLU A 340 -38.82 -0.47 -0.26
N GLY A 341 -39.04 -0.10 1.01
CA GLY A 341 -39.61 1.20 1.39
C GLY A 341 -38.67 2.40 1.18
N GLU A 342 -39.19 3.63 1.36
CA GLU A 342 -38.42 4.89 1.21
C GLU A 342 -37.19 4.98 2.14
N SER A 343 -37.15 4.21 3.22
CA SER A 343 -35.97 4.09 4.09
C SER A 343 -34.82 3.30 3.47
N ASN A 344 -35.07 2.55 2.38
CA ASN A 344 -34.08 1.79 1.65
C ASN A 344 -33.44 2.61 0.53
N LYS A 345 -32.35 3.32 0.88
CA LYS A 345 -31.56 4.11 -0.07
C LYS A 345 -30.80 3.29 -1.12
N LEU A 346 -30.71 1.96 -0.99
CA LEU A 346 -29.94 1.09 -1.90
C LEU A 346 -30.83 0.32 -2.89
N SER A 347 -32.10 0.72 -3.02
CA SER A 347 -33.03 0.12 -3.98
C SER A 347 -32.67 0.45 -5.44
N ASN A 348 -32.11 1.63 -5.70
CA ASN A 348 -31.61 2.02 -7.01
C ASN A 348 -30.10 1.75 -7.12
N PRO A 349 -29.66 0.79 -7.95
CA PRO A 349 -28.24 0.46 -8.10
C PRO A 349 -27.43 1.59 -8.75
N ASP A 350 -28.04 2.53 -9.47
CA ASP A 350 -27.32 3.66 -10.08
C ASP A 350 -26.85 4.67 -9.02
N HIS A 351 -27.50 4.69 -7.86
CA HIS A 351 -27.12 5.54 -6.75
C HIS A 351 -26.10 4.81 -5.85
N LYS A 352 -24.89 5.34 -5.76
CA LYS A 352 -23.83 4.84 -4.87
C LYS A 352 -23.79 5.70 -3.61
N TYR A 353 -23.73 5.04 -2.45
CA TYR A 353 -23.72 5.71 -1.15
C TYR A 353 -22.55 5.21 -0.31
N PHE A 354 -21.92 6.14 0.41
CA PHE A 354 -21.08 5.87 1.55
C PHE A 354 -21.62 6.68 2.73
N ARG A 355 -22.25 6.01 3.72
CA ARG A 355 -23.00 6.68 4.78
C ARG A 355 -22.72 6.09 6.15
N THR A 356 -22.66 6.94 7.18
CA THR A 356 -22.55 6.53 8.59
C THR A 356 -23.92 6.47 9.26
N ALA A 357 -24.05 5.74 10.39
CA ALA A 357 -25.29 5.73 11.17
C ALA A 357 -25.71 7.13 11.68
N ALA A 358 -24.75 8.05 11.84
CA ALA A 358 -25.00 9.45 12.19
C ALA A 358 -25.51 10.31 11.02
N GLY A 359 -25.70 9.71 9.84
CA GLY A 359 -26.27 10.35 8.66
C GLY A 359 -25.32 11.23 7.87
N LYS A 360 -24.00 11.08 8.06
CA LYS A 360 -22.99 11.69 7.16
C LYS A 360 -22.89 10.84 5.91
N GLU A 361 -22.90 11.46 4.73
CA GLU A 361 -23.08 10.73 3.48
C GLU A 361 -22.25 11.32 2.35
N LEU A 362 -21.59 10.47 1.57
CA LEU A 362 -21.19 10.74 0.19
C LEU A 362 -22.15 9.97 -0.73
N LYS A 363 -22.91 10.67 -1.54
CA LYS A 363 -23.86 10.11 -2.51
C LYS A 363 -23.39 10.46 -3.91
N MET A 364 -23.33 9.46 -4.80
CA MET A 364 -23.02 9.63 -6.21
C MET A 364 -24.16 9.04 -7.03
N THR A 365 -24.73 9.83 -7.92
CA THR A 365 -25.78 9.44 -8.87
C THR A 365 -25.29 9.80 -10.28
N PRO A 366 -25.98 9.37 -11.35
CA PRO A 366 -25.61 9.78 -12.70
C PRO A 366 -25.55 11.30 -12.89
N GLU A 367 -26.40 12.07 -12.19
CA GLU A 367 -26.54 13.52 -12.41
C GLU A 367 -25.79 14.40 -11.39
N GLU A 368 -25.48 13.86 -10.20
CA GLU A 368 -24.91 14.64 -9.09
C GLU A 368 -24.03 13.82 -8.13
N VAL A 369 -23.07 14.52 -7.51
CA VAL A 369 -22.30 14.10 -6.34
C VAL A 369 -22.66 14.99 -5.16
N ILE A 370 -23.06 14.42 -4.03
CA ILE A 370 -23.42 15.13 -2.81
C ILE A 370 -22.56 14.66 -1.63
N VAL A 371 -21.92 15.61 -0.95
CA VAL A 371 -21.26 15.41 0.35
C VAL A 371 -22.11 16.05 1.44
N THR A 372 -22.71 15.24 2.31
CA THR A 372 -23.66 15.65 3.35
C THR A 372 -23.03 15.60 4.73
N GLY A 373 -22.96 16.77 5.37
CA GLY A 373 -22.63 16.93 6.78
C GLY A 373 -23.85 16.82 7.70
N LYS A 374 -25.04 17.20 7.23
CA LYS A 374 -26.33 17.00 7.93
C LYS A 374 -27.45 17.02 6.90
N ASP A 375 -28.29 15.98 6.88
CA ASP A 375 -29.33 15.81 5.86
C ASP A 375 -30.17 17.08 5.71
N GLY A 376 -30.25 17.60 4.48
CA GLY A 376 -31.05 18.77 4.12
C GLY A 376 -30.58 20.12 4.66
N GLU A 377 -29.56 20.16 5.51
CA GLU A 377 -29.10 21.39 6.19
C GLU A 377 -27.67 21.79 5.86
N ILE A 378 -26.75 20.83 5.77
CA ILE A 378 -25.32 21.08 5.53
C ILE A 378 -24.82 20.10 4.49
N PHE A 379 -24.55 20.58 3.28
CA PHE A 379 -24.05 19.76 2.18
C PHE A 379 -23.34 20.57 1.09
N ILE A 380 -22.51 19.87 0.31
CA ILE A 380 -21.95 20.34 -0.95
C ILE A 380 -22.52 19.45 -2.05
N ARG A 381 -23.08 20.04 -3.10
CA ARG A 381 -23.64 19.36 -4.27
C ARG A 381 -22.90 19.80 -5.52
N LEU A 382 -22.45 18.84 -6.32
CA LEU A 382 -21.91 19.04 -7.65
C LEU A 382 -22.90 18.38 -8.61
N SER A 383 -23.48 19.13 -9.54
CA SER A 383 -24.52 18.65 -10.46
C SER A 383 -24.22 19.06 -11.89
N GLU A 384 -24.49 18.18 -12.85
CA GLU A 384 -24.21 18.45 -14.27
C GLU A 384 -25.02 19.64 -14.81
N GLY A 385 -26.30 19.73 -14.44
CA GLY A 385 -27.21 20.79 -14.90
C GLY A 385 -27.21 22.07 -14.07
N GLY A 386 -26.81 21.99 -12.80
CA GLY A 386 -26.90 23.09 -11.83
C GLY A 386 -25.56 23.66 -11.36
N GLY A 387 -24.44 23.04 -11.69
CA GLY A 387 -23.11 23.44 -11.21
C GLY A 387 -22.88 23.03 -9.76
N ILE A 388 -22.19 23.89 -8.99
CA ILE A 388 -21.76 23.62 -7.60
C ILE A 388 -22.59 24.45 -6.62
N GLU A 389 -23.18 23.79 -5.62
CA GLU A 389 -23.89 24.41 -4.50
C GLU A 389 -23.22 24.04 -3.17
N ILE A 390 -22.99 25.05 -2.32
CA ILE A 390 -22.52 24.87 -0.94
C ILE A 390 -23.60 25.44 -0.02
N ILE A 391 -24.27 24.57 0.74
CA ILE A 391 -25.36 24.94 1.65
C ILE A 391 -24.97 24.58 3.08
N SER A 392 -25.19 25.51 4.00
CA SER A 392 -24.96 25.30 5.42
C SER A 392 -25.97 26.07 6.26
N SER A 393 -26.54 25.42 7.27
CA SER A 393 -27.28 26.07 8.35
C SER A 393 -26.38 26.74 9.40
N GLN A 394 -25.06 26.62 9.23
CA GLN A 394 -24.00 27.18 10.09
C GLN A 394 -23.02 28.05 9.27
N GLN A 395 -22.07 28.69 9.94
CA GLN A 395 -21.03 29.51 9.27
C GLN A 395 -20.23 28.71 8.23
N ILE A 396 -20.01 29.32 7.06
CA ILE A 396 -19.08 28.84 6.03
C ILE A 396 -17.84 29.74 6.08
N THR A 397 -16.65 29.13 6.16
CA THR A 397 -15.36 29.82 6.18
C THR A 397 -14.50 29.32 5.02
N ILE A 398 -13.96 30.23 4.23
CA ILE A 398 -12.99 29.94 3.16
C ILE A 398 -11.70 30.69 3.51
N SER A 399 -10.58 29.98 3.63
CA SER A 399 -9.29 30.56 4.03
C SER A 399 -8.15 29.96 3.20
N ALA A 400 -7.25 30.82 2.73
CA ALA A 400 -5.99 30.43 2.10
C ALA A 400 -4.84 31.21 2.76
N LYS A 401 -3.63 30.64 2.76
CA LYS A 401 -2.42 31.37 3.17
C LYS A 401 -1.98 32.36 2.10
N GLU A 402 -2.20 31.99 0.84
CA GLU A 402 -1.98 32.82 -0.34
C GLU A 402 -3.31 33.40 -0.84
N ASP A 403 -3.46 33.57 -2.15
CA ASP A 403 -4.60 34.24 -2.76
C ASP A 403 -5.86 33.34 -2.89
N ILE A 404 -7.04 33.95 -2.76
CA ILE A 404 -8.33 33.37 -3.17
C ILE A 404 -8.80 34.13 -4.41
N MET A 405 -8.74 33.48 -5.57
CA MET A 405 -9.23 34.05 -6.84
C MET A 405 -10.65 33.57 -7.15
N MET A 406 -11.55 34.51 -7.48
CA MET A 406 -12.92 34.22 -7.91
C MET A 406 -13.19 34.93 -9.26
N ASN A 407 -13.37 34.16 -10.32
CA ASN A 407 -13.66 34.68 -11.66
C ASN A 407 -15.01 34.15 -12.15
N ALA A 408 -15.81 35.02 -12.79
CA ALA A 408 -17.07 34.66 -13.42
C ALA A 408 -17.24 35.46 -14.71
N GLU A 409 -17.49 34.80 -15.84
CA GLU A 409 -17.64 35.46 -17.15
C GLU A 409 -18.82 36.43 -17.21
N LYS A 410 -19.86 36.18 -16.42
CA LYS A 410 -21.11 36.96 -16.44
C LYS A 410 -21.22 37.91 -15.26
N SER A 411 -21.24 37.38 -14.04
CA SER A 411 -21.47 38.18 -12.84
C SER A 411 -21.10 37.41 -11.57
N ILE A 412 -20.62 38.15 -10.56
CA ILE A 412 -20.52 37.68 -9.18
C ILE A 412 -21.59 38.40 -8.36
N VAL A 413 -22.42 37.63 -7.63
CA VAL A 413 -23.54 38.17 -6.84
C VAL A 413 -23.35 37.80 -5.37
N PHE A 414 -23.26 38.82 -4.51
CA PHE A 414 -23.28 38.67 -3.06
C PHE A 414 -24.61 39.18 -2.51
N SER A 415 -25.26 38.38 -1.67
CA SER A 415 -26.53 38.75 -1.03
C SER A 415 -26.52 38.30 0.43
N ALA A 416 -26.84 39.21 1.34
CA ALA A 416 -27.00 38.93 2.76
C ALA A 416 -28.24 39.68 3.29
N LYS A 417 -28.89 39.12 4.32
CA LYS A 417 -30.06 39.74 4.95
C LYS A 417 -29.70 40.90 5.88
N GLU A 418 -28.57 40.79 6.57
CA GLU A 418 -28.16 41.75 7.60
C GLU A 418 -26.99 42.61 7.14
N GLU A 419 -25.86 42.01 6.75
CA GLU A 419 -24.64 42.74 6.43
C GLU A 419 -23.78 42.00 5.39
N ILE A 420 -23.21 42.76 4.45
CA ILE A 420 -22.05 42.34 3.65
C ILE A 420 -20.86 43.21 4.07
N SER A 421 -19.77 42.58 4.51
CA SER A 421 -18.58 43.26 5.04
C SER A 421 -17.33 42.74 4.33
N LEU A 422 -16.60 43.65 3.68
CA LEU A 422 -15.29 43.38 3.07
C LEU A 422 -14.25 44.17 3.85
N THR A 423 -13.41 43.46 4.59
CA THR A 423 -12.40 44.08 5.45
C THR A 423 -11.00 43.68 5.01
N CYS A 424 -10.13 44.68 4.86
CA CYS A 424 -8.71 44.51 4.62
C CYS A 424 -7.95 45.48 5.54
N LYS A 425 -7.39 44.96 6.63
CA LYS A 425 -6.77 45.77 7.71
C LYS A 425 -7.76 46.84 8.20
N GLU A 426 -7.44 48.13 8.01
CA GLU A 426 -8.28 49.26 8.42
C GLU A 426 -9.33 49.67 7.37
N SER A 427 -9.22 49.17 6.14
CA SER A 427 -10.19 49.44 5.08
C SER A 427 -11.39 48.52 5.24
N ASN A 428 -12.60 49.11 5.23
CA ASN A 428 -13.83 48.37 5.35
C ASN A 428 -14.89 48.93 4.37
N ILE A 429 -15.46 48.03 3.58
CA ILE A 429 -16.71 48.27 2.85
C ILE A 429 -17.80 47.49 3.59
N LYS A 430 -18.78 48.22 4.15
CA LYS A 430 -19.91 47.64 4.88
C LYS A 430 -21.24 48.04 4.23
N MET A 431 -22.09 47.06 3.99
CA MET A 431 -23.42 47.22 3.41
C MET A 431 -24.47 46.57 4.33
N ASP A 432 -25.25 47.37 5.07
CA ASP A 432 -26.20 46.93 6.12
C ASP A 432 -27.58 47.63 6.03
N GLY A 433 -27.97 48.06 4.82
CA GLY A 433 -29.12 48.95 4.57
C GLY A 433 -28.69 50.37 4.18
N THR A 434 -27.45 50.73 4.51
CA THR A 434 -26.72 51.84 3.88
C THR A 434 -25.35 51.34 3.41
N THR A 435 -24.79 51.95 2.36
CA THR A 435 -23.41 51.66 1.95
C THR A 435 -22.49 52.61 2.69
N SER A 436 -21.72 52.08 3.64
CA SER A 436 -20.69 52.83 4.36
C SER A 436 -19.32 52.39 3.88
N LEU A 437 -18.60 53.32 3.27
CA LEU A 437 -17.19 53.15 2.95
C LEU A 437 -16.39 53.85 4.04
N LYS A 438 -15.90 53.06 4.99
CA LYS A 438 -14.91 53.57 5.92
C LYS A 438 -13.56 53.46 5.23
N LYS A 439 -13.15 54.58 4.65
CA LYS A 439 -11.74 54.81 4.38
C LYS A 439 -11.04 54.75 5.74
N GLY A 440 -10.30 53.66 6.01
CA GLY A 440 -9.24 53.70 7.01
C GLY A 440 -8.47 54.99 6.77
N GLY A 441 -8.25 55.79 7.82
CA GLY A 441 -7.93 57.22 7.74
C GLY A 441 -7.09 57.55 6.51
N MET A 442 -7.57 58.46 5.65
CA MET A 442 -6.78 59.10 4.60
C MET A 442 -5.82 58.18 3.83
N LEU A 443 -6.33 57.18 3.08
CA LEU A 443 -5.59 56.50 1.99
C LEU A 443 -4.19 56.05 2.43
N VAL A 444 -4.10 55.35 3.55
CA VAL A 444 -2.89 54.58 3.85
C VAL A 444 -3.10 53.24 3.14
N THR A 445 -2.76 53.17 1.85
CA THR A 445 -1.95 52.02 1.41
C THR A 445 -0.97 51.81 2.54
N THR A 446 -0.97 50.65 3.22
CA THR A 446 0.02 50.41 4.29
C THR A 446 1.34 50.92 3.73
N ALA A 447 2.07 51.82 4.42
CA ALA A 447 3.21 52.51 3.81
C ALA A 447 4.09 51.53 3.01
N LEU A 448 4.19 50.28 3.48
CA LEU A 448 4.78 49.12 2.82
C LEU A 448 4.26 48.75 1.41
N VAL A 449 2.96 48.77 1.15
CA VAL A 449 2.37 48.47 -0.18
C VAL A 449 2.70 49.58 -1.19
N GLN A 450 2.59 50.83 -0.77
CA GLN A 450 2.94 51.96 -1.63
C GLN A 450 4.45 52.03 -1.85
N PHE A 451 5.24 51.80 -0.80
CA PHE A 451 6.69 51.63 -0.88
C PHE A 451 7.08 50.51 -1.85
N LYS A 452 6.35 49.37 -1.84
CA LYS A 452 6.55 48.29 -2.80
C LYS A 452 6.33 48.73 -4.26
N GLN A 453 5.20 49.39 -4.52
CA GLN A 453 4.81 49.77 -5.88
C GLN A 453 5.62 50.95 -6.45
N GLU A 454 5.92 51.95 -5.61
CA GLU A 454 6.57 53.19 -6.04
C GLU A 454 8.09 53.15 -5.93
N ILE A 455 8.65 52.37 -5.00
CA ILE A 455 10.10 52.33 -4.73
C ILE A 455 10.68 50.96 -5.08
N VAL A 456 10.18 49.87 -4.46
CA VAL A 456 10.79 48.53 -4.60
C VAL A 456 10.74 48.02 -6.03
N ILE A 457 9.56 47.92 -6.65
CA ILE A 457 9.39 47.34 -7.98
C ILE A 457 10.14 48.14 -9.06
N PRO A 458 10.04 49.48 -9.13
CA PRO A 458 10.80 50.25 -10.12
C PRO A 458 12.31 50.11 -9.93
N LEU A 459 12.80 50.16 -8.68
CA LEU A 459 14.22 50.00 -8.38
C LEU A 459 14.71 48.59 -8.73
N ARG A 460 13.95 47.55 -8.35
CA ARG A 460 14.23 46.16 -8.70
C ARG A 460 14.42 46.02 -10.20
N ASN A 461 13.45 46.47 -10.99
CA ASN A 461 13.53 46.33 -12.45
C ASN A 461 14.78 47.03 -13.01
N GLN A 462 15.13 48.22 -12.50
CA GLN A 462 16.33 48.95 -12.92
C GLN A 462 17.63 48.20 -12.54
N VAL A 463 17.73 47.73 -11.30
CA VAL A 463 18.92 47.04 -10.78
C VAL A 463 19.08 45.68 -11.46
N MET A 464 17.97 44.94 -11.63
CA MET A 464 17.96 43.61 -12.23
C MET A 464 18.26 43.64 -13.74
N LEU A 465 17.86 44.68 -14.48
CA LEU A 465 18.31 44.87 -15.87
C LEU A 465 19.83 44.98 -15.98
N ARG A 466 20.47 45.70 -15.05
CA ARG A 466 21.95 45.79 -15.00
C ARG A 466 22.58 44.48 -14.56
N PHE A 467 21.96 43.81 -13.59
CA PHE A 467 22.40 42.50 -13.13
C PHE A 467 22.38 41.45 -14.25
N GLU A 468 21.30 41.39 -15.04
CA GLU A 468 21.17 40.52 -16.22
C GLU A 468 22.35 40.70 -17.20
N GLN A 469 22.74 41.95 -17.48
CA GLN A 469 23.88 42.23 -18.36
C GLN A 469 25.19 41.71 -17.77
N LEU A 470 25.41 41.89 -16.48
CA LEU A 470 26.60 41.39 -15.78
C LEU A 470 26.62 39.86 -15.73
N TYR A 471 25.46 39.22 -15.47
CA TYR A 471 25.30 37.77 -15.50
C TYR A 471 25.69 37.24 -16.88
N ARG A 472 25.13 37.78 -17.96
CA ARG A 472 25.49 37.35 -19.34
C ARG A 472 26.97 37.47 -19.65
N GLN A 473 27.61 38.56 -19.22
CA GLN A 473 29.05 38.78 -19.45
C GLN A 473 29.95 37.81 -18.69
N ASN A 474 29.50 37.36 -17.51
CA ASN A 474 30.29 36.50 -16.62
C ASN A 474 29.83 35.03 -16.62
N ARG A 475 28.76 34.69 -17.34
CA ARG A 475 28.07 33.39 -17.27
C ARG A 475 29.01 32.21 -17.44
N GLU A 476 29.90 32.25 -18.42
CA GLU A 476 30.84 31.13 -18.65
C GLU A 476 31.82 30.95 -17.49
N ARG A 477 32.36 32.05 -16.93
CA ARG A 477 33.21 31.98 -15.73
C ARG A 477 32.46 31.39 -14.53
N LEU A 478 31.22 31.85 -14.30
CA LEU A 478 30.37 31.35 -13.21
C LEU A 478 30.03 29.86 -13.40
N LYS A 479 29.78 29.45 -14.64
CA LYS A 479 29.56 28.05 -15.02
C LYS A 479 30.80 27.19 -14.71
N GLU A 480 31.99 27.65 -15.10
CA GLU A 480 33.26 26.97 -14.79
C GLU A 480 33.50 26.83 -13.28
N GLU A 481 33.19 27.87 -12.50
CA GLU A 481 33.29 27.83 -11.03
C GLU A 481 32.33 26.80 -10.42
N PHE A 482 31.08 26.75 -10.91
CA PHE A 482 30.13 25.72 -10.50
C PHE A 482 30.60 24.31 -10.89
N LEU A 483 31.09 24.11 -12.12
CA LEU A 483 31.59 22.82 -12.59
C LEU A 483 32.74 22.30 -11.72
N LEU A 484 33.67 23.18 -11.35
CA LEU A 484 34.77 22.84 -10.43
C LEU A 484 34.24 22.44 -9.05
N HIS A 485 33.27 23.19 -8.52
CA HIS A 485 32.63 22.85 -7.25
C HIS A 485 31.92 21.48 -7.33
N PHE A 486 31.10 21.26 -8.35
CA PHE A 486 30.35 20.01 -8.53
C PHE A 486 31.29 18.81 -8.65
N ALA A 487 32.36 18.93 -9.46
CA ALA A 487 33.37 17.88 -9.61
C ALA A 487 34.05 17.55 -8.28
N LYS A 488 34.38 18.57 -7.48
CA LYS A 488 34.96 18.40 -6.14
C LYS A 488 34.01 17.70 -5.17
N GLN A 489 32.71 18.02 -5.19
CA GLN A 489 31.73 17.29 -4.38
C GLN A 489 31.65 15.81 -4.77
N CYS A 490 31.66 15.53 -6.07
CA CYS A 490 31.71 14.14 -6.56
C CYS A 490 33.01 13.42 -6.14
N GLU A 491 34.16 14.11 -6.11
CA GLU A 491 35.43 13.54 -5.62
C GLU A 491 35.36 13.18 -4.13
N CYS A 492 34.80 14.06 -3.28
CA CYS A 492 34.60 13.78 -1.85
C CYS A 492 33.76 12.52 -1.63
N VAL A 493 32.68 12.37 -2.39
CA VAL A 493 31.79 11.20 -2.33
C VAL A 493 32.50 9.94 -2.81
N LEU A 494 33.24 10.04 -3.92
CA LEU A 494 34.00 8.92 -4.47
C LEU A 494 35.05 8.42 -3.47
N ASP A 495 35.72 9.33 -2.76
CA ASP A 495 36.69 8.96 -1.73
C ASP A 495 36.02 8.30 -0.52
N ALA A 496 34.84 8.75 -0.10
CA ALA A 496 34.03 8.10 0.93
C ALA A 496 33.54 6.70 0.50
N GLN A 497 33.16 6.52 -0.77
CA GLN A 497 32.78 5.23 -1.35
C GLN A 497 33.96 4.24 -1.36
N LYS A 498 35.18 4.68 -1.69
CA LYS A 498 36.38 3.82 -1.70
C LYS A 498 36.73 3.25 -0.32
N ILE A 499 36.49 4.01 0.74
CA ILE A 499 36.77 3.58 2.12
C ILE A 499 35.56 2.91 2.81
N GLY A 500 34.42 2.83 2.13
CA GLY A 500 33.21 2.17 2.61
C GLY A 500 32.39 2.99 3.62
N GLU A 501 32.61 4.30 3.68
CA GLU A 501 31.85 5.22 4.55
C GLU A 501 30.54 5.69 3.91
N HIS A 502 30.41 5.58 2.58
CA HIS A 502 29.19 5.96 1.86
C HIS A 502 28.86 4.92 0.77
N GLY A 503 27.57 4.61 0.60
CA GLY A 503 27.06 3.71 -0.46
C GLY A 503 26.73 4.45 -1.76
N ALA A 504 25.89 3.80 -2.59
CA ALA A 504 25.34 4.40 -3.79
C ALA A 504 24.55 5.69 -3.48
N VAL A 505 24.76 6.74 -4.27
CA VAL A 505 24.09 8.04 -4.07
C VAL A 505 22.86 8.19 -4.95
N GLY A 506 21.79 8.74 -4.40
CA GLY A 506 20.54 9.02 -5.11
C GLY A 506 20.32 10.50 -5.40
N HIS A 507 20.81 11.38 -4.54
CA HIS A 507 20.49 12.81 -4.62
C HIS A 507 21.70 13.72 -4.39
N VAL A 508 21.74 14.82 -5.13
CA VAL A 508 22.61 15.98 -4.84
C VAL A 508 21.74 17.22 -4.72
N THR A 509 21.69 17.86 -3.55
CA THR A 509 20.90 19.08 -3.34
C THR A 509 21.79 20.30 -3.20
N TYR A 510 21.34 21.43 -3.74
CA TYR A 510 21.90 22.76 -3.52
C TYR A 510 20.82 23.63 -2.88
N SER A 511 20.96 23.86 -1.58
CA SER A 511 19.93 24.45 -0.72
C SER A 511 20.30 25.89 -0.32
N MET A 512 19.49 26.86 -0.72
CA MET A 512 19.59 28.23 -0.26
C MET A 512 19.17 28.33 1.22
N LEU A 513 20.03 28.90 2.05
CA LEU A 513 19.78 29.12 3.47
C LEU A 513 19.37 30.58 3.72
N ARG A 514 18.05 30.86 3.81
CA ARG A 514 17.53 32.21 4.05
C ARG A 514 18.13 32.88 5.30
N THR A 515 18.36 32.12 6.36
CA THR A 515 18.98 32.64 7.59
C THR A 515 20.42 33.11 7.38
N ARG A 516 21.25 32.33 6.67
CA ARG A 516 22.62 32.74 6.33
C ARG A 516 22.63 33.94 5.38
N LEU A 517 21.70 33.98 4.43
CA LEU A 517 21.56 35.12 3.52
C LEU A 517 21.28 36.42 4.29
N MET A 518 20.45 36.37 5.33
CA MET A 518 20.18 37.52 6.21
C MET A 518 21.41 37.96 7.02
N ASP A 519 22.34 37.05 7.30
CA ASP A 519 23.63 37.36 7.91
C ASP A 519 24.69 37.84 6.88
N GLY A 520 24.28 38.05 5.62
CA GLY A 520 25.15 38.48 4.52
C GLY A 520 26.00 37.35 3.92
N GLN A 521 25.65 36.10 4.21
CA GLN A 521 26.35 34.91 3.70
C GLN A 521 25.49 34.19 2.67
N ALA A 522 25.81 34.37 1.39
CA ALA A 522 25.11 33.75 0.27
C ALA A 522 25.73 32.38 -0.12
N GLN A 523 25.97 31.52 0.87
CA GLN A 523 26.45 30.16 0.66
C GLN A 523 25.27 29.18 0.62
N TYR A 524 25.28 28.30 -0.38
CA TYR A 524 24.31 27.21 -0.50
C TYR A 524 24.88 25.99 0.22
N LEU A 525 24.06 25.36 1.05
CA LEU A 525 24.37 24.05 1.60
C LEU A 525 24.24 23.03 0.47
N THR A 526 25.27 22.21 0.28
CA THR A 526 25.23 21.13 -0.70
C THR A 526 25.23 19.79 0.01
N GLU A 527 24.25 18.94 -0.24
CA GLU A 527 24.16 17.63 0.39
C GLU A 527 24.15 16.57 -0.69
N VAL A 528 25.01 15.56 -0.54
CA VAL A 528 24.96 14.35 -1.34
C VAL A 528 24.45 13.21 -0.47
N ALA A 529 23.31 12.65 -0.86
CA ALA A 529 22.57 11.67 -0.09
C ALA A 529 22.28 10.40 -0.91
N ASP A 530 21.98 9.32 -0.21
CA ASP A 530 21.45 8.07 -0.78
C ASP A 530 20.01 8.24 -1.34
N GLU A 531 19.37 7.13 -1.71
CA GLU A 531 17.99 7.14 -2.26
C GLU A 531 16.91 7.62 -1.28
N THR A 532 17.22 7.73 0.02
CA THR A 532 16.30 8.21 1.05
C THR A 532 16.28 9.74 1.17
N TRP A 533 17.13 10.44 0.41
CA TRP A 533 17.18 11.88 0.26
C TRP A 533 17.28 12.63 1.61
N LEU A 534 16.24 13.37 2.01
CA LEU A 534 16.18 14.13 3.26
C LEU A 534 16.26 13.25 4.52
N PHE A 535 16.09 11.94 4.37
CA PHE A 535 16.16 10.98 5.48
C PHE A 535 17.49 10.23 5.56
N ASP A 536 18.46 10.56 4.70
CA ASP A 536 19.79 10.00 4.79
C ASP A 536 20.39 10.39 6.16
N PRO A 537 20.79 9.42 7.00
CA PRO A 537 21.31 9.71 8.33
C PRO A 537 22.74 10.29 8.30
N SER A 538 23.44 10.27 7.17
CA SER A 538 24.83 10.72 7.05
C SER A 538 25.16 11.26 5.65
N PRO A 539 24.45 12.31 5.18
CA PRO A 539 24.75 12.93 3.89
C PRO A 539 26.14 13.57 3.92
N ILE A 540 26.79 13.59 2.76
CA ILE A 540 28.05 14.32 2.59
C ILE A 540 27.72 15.79 2.33
N GLU A 541 28.05 16.63 3.30
CA GLU A 541 27.79 18.07 3.26
C GLU A 541 28.96 18.87 2.66
N GLY A 542 28.62 19.96 1.99
CA GLY A 542 29.54 20.94 1.43
C GLY A 542 28.91 22.32 1.30
N GLU A 543 29.65 23.28 0.76
CA GLU A 543 29.19 24.65 0.57
C GLU A 543 29.55 25.18 -0.81
N TYR A 544 28.55 25.71 -1.52
CA TYR A 544 28.72 26.41 -2.79
C TYR A 544 28.55 27.92 -2.59
N ASP A 545 29.50 28.71 -3.08
CA ASP A 545 29.45 30.18 -3.02
C ASP A 545 28.58 30.74 -4.14
N ALA A 546 27.37 31.18 -3.78
CA ALA A 546 26.42 31.81 -4.68
C ALA A 546 26.37 33.35 -4.51
N SER A 547 27.36 33.96 -3.85
CA SER A 547 27.35 35.40 -3.53
C SER A 547 27.24 36.32 -4.74
N TRP A 548 27.71 35.85 -5.89
CA TRP A 548 27.56 36.55 -7.18
C TRP A 548 26.10 36.84 -7.53
N ALA A 549 25.15 36.02 -7.05
CA ALA A 549 23.74 36.13 -7.39
C ALA A 549 22.96 37.11 -6.49
N PHE A 550 23.53 37.57 -5.37
CA PHE A 550 22.77 38.32 -4.35
C PHE A 550 23.28 39.73 -4.07
N GLY A 551 24.41 40.14 -4.67
CA GLY A 551 24.99 41.48 -4.43
C GLY A 551 24.08 42.65 -4.82
N TYR A 552 23.02 42.43 -5.61
CA TYR A 552 22.03 43.46 -5.92
C TYR A 552 21.14 43.80 -4.71
N LEU A 553 20.98 42.87 -3.76
CA LEU A 553 20.19 43.09 -2.55
C LEU A 553 20.81 44.18 -1.68
N ASP A 554 22.15 44.24 -1.59
CA ASP A 554 22.86 45.29 -0.85
C ASP A 554 22.59 46.67 -1.45
N VAL A 555 22.56 46.76 -2.79
CA VAL A 555 22.24 48.00 -3.51
C VAL A 555 20.80 48.42 -3.22
N MET A 556 19.86 47.48 -3.29
CA MET A 556 18.45 47.73 -3.02
C MET A 556 18.23 48.19 -1.58
N LEU A 557 18.83 47.49 -0.60
CA LEU A 557 18.73 47.84 0.81
C LEU A 557 19.28 49.24 1.09
N ALA A 558 20.46 49.58 0.56
CA ALA A 558 21.03 50.90 0.73
C ALA A 558 20.12 52.01 0.17
N CYS A 559 19.54 51.81 -1.02
CA CYS A 559 18.61 52.76 -1.61
C CYS A 559 17.29 52.87 -0.81
N TRP A 560 16.79 51.76 -0.26
CA TRP A 560 15.61 51.76 0.60
C TRP A 560 15.87 52.53 1.89
N GLU A 561 17.01 52.29 2.54
CA GLU A 561 17.42 53.01 3.75
C GLU A 561 17.61 54.51 3.50
N GLU A 562 18.20 54.88 2.36
CA GLU A 562 18.34 56.29 1.95
C GLU A 562 16.96 56.95 1.78
N GLU A 563 16.01 56.30 1.10
CA GLU A 563 14.66 56.84 0.92
C GLU A 563 13.90 56.94 2.26
N LEU A 564 14.17 56.07 3.23
CA LEU A 564 13.59 56.16 4.57
C LEU A 564 14.22 57.25 5.45
N GLN A 565 15.48 57.63 5.17
CA GLN A 565 16.20 58.71 5.87
C GLN A 565 16.04 60.07 5.19
N ARG A 566 15.53 60.11 3.96
CA ARG A 566 15.37 61.32 3.16
C ARG A 566 14.43 62.33 3.83
N PRO A 567 14.83 63.61 3.98
CA PRO A 567 13.96 64.64 4.52
C PRO A 567 12.68 64.81 3.68
N GLY A 568 11.51 64.62 4.31
CA GLY A 568 10.20 64.70 3.65
C GLY A 568 9.71 63.40 2.99
N SER A 569 10.40 62.27 3.21
CA SER A 569 9.93 60.95 2.78
C SER A 569 8.56 60.61 3.37
N LEU A 570 7.66 60.10 2.51
CA LEU A 570 6.33 59.63 2.91
C LEU A 570 6.38 58.33 3.72
N TYR A 571 7.54 57.65 3.75
CA TYR A 571 7.72 56.30 4.27
C TYR A 571 8.52 56.27 5.59
N ALA A 572 9.20 57.36 5.93
CA ALA A 572 10.03 57.49 7.13
C ALA A 572 9.23 57.19 8.42
N GLY A 573 9.76 56.28 9.25
CA GLY A 573 9.10 55.86 10.50
C GLY A 573 7.88 54.95 10.33
N SER A 574 7.44 54.69 9.09
CA SER A 574 6.29 53.82 8.78
C SER A 574 6.71 52.45 8.25
N ILE A 575 7.94 52.31 7.74
CA ILE A 575 8.58 51.03 7.38
C ILE A 575 9.55 50.66 8.49
N SER A 576 9.34 49.49 9.09
CA SER A 576 10.22 48.97 10.15
C SER A 576 11.38 48.16 9.56
N ARG A 577 12.41 47.90 10.36
CA ARG A 577 13.53 47.03 9.96
C ARG A 577 13.07 45.60 9.61
N PRO A 578 12.19 44.94 10.38
CA PRO A 578 11.60 43.66 9.98
C PRO A 578 10.85 43.69 8.63
N ASP A 579 10.22 44.82 8.28
CA ASP A 579 9.57 44.95 6.97
C ASP A 579 10.59 44.96 5.83
N LEU A 580 11.74 45.64 6.02
CA LEU A 580 12.85 45.63 5.06
C LEU A 580 13.47 44.23 4.94
N GLU A 581 13.65 43.52 6.04
CA GLU A 581 14.18 42.14 6.04
C GLU A 581 13.24 41.19 5.28
N HIS A 582 11.92 41.29 5.49
CA HIS A 582 10.95 40.52 4.72
C HIS A 582 10.96 40.90 3.24
N LEU A 583 11.11 42.18 2.89
CA LEU A 583 11.24 42.61 1.50
C LEU A 583 12.50 41.99 0.87
N LEU A 584 13.62 42.05 1.57
CA LEU A 584 14.90 41.52 1.09
C LEU A 584 14.81 40.02 0.79
N LEU A 585 14.18 39.25 1.68
CA LEU A 585 13.93 37.81 1.47
C LEU A 585 13.07 37.53 0.25
N LYS A 586 12.04 38.35 -0.01
CA LYS A 586 11.23 38.22 -1.24
C LYS A 586 12.03 38.55 -2.49
N GLU A 587 12.82 39.62 -2.44
CA GLU A 587 13.65 40.01 -3.57
C GLU A 587 14.77 38.99 -3.85
N ALA A 588 15.21 38.21 -2.86
CA ALA A 588 16.21 37.16 -3.01
C ALA A 588 15.77 36.00 -3.93
N GLU A 589 14.47 35.76 -4.08
CA GLU A 589 13.91 34.75 -5.00
C GLU A 589 14.43 34.98 -6.44
N HIS A 590 14.66 36.23 -6.81
CA HIS A 590 15.17 36.59 -8.13
C HIS A 590 16.61 36.12 -8.33
N GLY A 591 17.50 36.36 -7.37
CA GLY A 591 18.88 35.85 -7.39
C GLY A 591 18.91 34.32 -7.40
N HIS A 592 18.05 33.67 -6.61
CA HIS A 592 17.90 32.21 -6.63
C HIS A 592 17.53 31.69 -8.02
N ALA A 593 16.62 32.35 -8.74
CA ALA A 593 16.27 31.96 -10.11
C ALA A 593 17.47 31.98 -11.07
N TYR A 594 18.42 32.91 -10.90
CA TYR A 594 19.67 32.92 -11.67
C TYR A 594 20.62 31.78 -11.29
N VAL A 595 20.70 31.41 -10.00
CA VAL A 595 21.50 30.26 -9.56
C VAL A 595 20.95 28.98 -10.19
N THR A 596 19.64 28.75 -10.09
CA THR A 596 18.97 27.58 -10.69
C THR A 596 19.16 27.54 -12.20
N ASN A 597 19.02 28.69 -12.87
CA ASN A 597 19.24 28.85 -14.31
C ASN A 597 20.70 28.53 -14.72
N LEU A 598 21.69 28.98 -13.95
CA LEU A 598 23.11 28.68 -14.18
C LEU A 598 23.40 27.17 -13.99
N ILE A 599 22.81 26.55 -12.97
CA ILE A 599 23.03 25.13 -12.70
C ILE A 599 22.40 24.28 -13.81
N HIS A 600 21.15 24.56 -14.21
CA HIS A 600 20.53 23.97 -15.41
C HIS A 600 21.44 24.09 -16.65
N LEU A 601 22.09 25.25 -16.82
CA LEU A 601 23.06 25.46 -17.89
C LEU A 601 24.27 24.54 -17.78
N ALA A 602 24.83 24.39 -16.58
CA ALA A 602 26.07 23.65 -16.34
C ALA A 602 25.89 22.12 -16.34
N MET A 603 24.71 21.60 -15.98
CA MET A 603 24.51 20.16 -15.75
C MET A 603 24.97 19.25 -16.90
N PRO A 604 24.70 19.55 -18.19
CA PRO A 604 25.17 18.70 -19.29
C PRO A 604 26.70 18.54 -19.40
N GLU A 605 27.47 19.52 -18.93
CA GLU A 605 28.93 19.43 -18.83
C GLU A 605 29.34 18.78 -17.50
N ALA A 606 28.64 19.08 -16.40
CA ALA A 606 28.92 18.54 -15.08
C ALA A 606 28.91 17.00 -15.05
N VAL A 607 27.93 16.39 -15.74
CA VAL A 607 27.75 14.93 -15.78
C VAL A 607 28.73 14.21 -16.70
N GLN A 608 29.54 14.95 -17.45
CA GLN A 608 30.64 14.40 -18.24
C GLN A 608 31.97 14.40 -17.46
N SER A 609 31.99 14.95 -16.24
CA SER A 609 33.18 14.93 -15.40
C SER A 609 33.57 13.50 -15.00
N GLU A 610 34.89 13.24 -14.92
CA GLU A 610 35.43 11.93 -14.57
C GLU A 610 34.95 11.47 -13.19
N SER A 611 34.93 12.38 -12.21
CA SER A 611 34.45 12.09 -10.85
C SER A 611 32.98 11.67 -10.84
N PHE A 612 32.10 12.37 -11.58
CA PHE A 612 30.68 12.03 -11.66
C PHE A 612 30.44 10.67 -12.34
N ILE A 613 31.12 10.41 -13.46
CA ILE A 613 30.97 9.15 -14.21
C ILE A 613 31.30 7.96 -13.32
N HIS A 614 32.35 8.06 -12.49
CA HIS A 614 32.81 7.00 -11.62
C HIS A 614 32.05 6.84 -10.29
N LEU A 615 31.16 7.78 -9.94
CA LEU A 615 30.32 7.64 -8.75
C LEU A 615 29.44 6.38 -8.82
N GLU A 616 29.41 5.62 -7.73
CA GLU A 616 28.37 4.62 -7.53
C GLU A 616 27.05 5.34 -7.25
N LYS A 617 26.06 5.20 -8.14
CA LYS A 617 24.77 5.90 -8.10
C LYS A 617 23.64 4.89 -7.97
N CYS A 618 22.57 5.27 -7.27
CA CYS A 618 21.32 4.52 -7.26
C CYS A 618 20.69 4.50 -8.66
N PRO A 619 19.78 3.55 -8.95
CA PRO A 619 19.14 3.46 -10.27
C PRO A 619 18.48 4.77 -10.70
N SER A 620 17.72 5.43 -9.81
CA SER A 620 17.34 6.83 -10.02
C SER A 620 18.36 7.74 -9.35
N PHE A 621 18.80 8.76 -10.09
CA PHE A 621 19.68 9.78 -9.56
C PHE A 621 19.15 11.17 -9.94
N GLU A 622 19.21 12.11 -9.01
CA GLU A 622 18.66 13.45 -9.21
C GLU A 622 19.52 14.55 -8.57
N VAL A 623 19.72 15.65 -9.29
CA VAL A 623 20.29 16.89 -8.75
C VAL A 623 19.17 17.90 -8.60
N ARG A 624 19.06 18.51 -7.42
CA ARG A 624 18.01 19.48 -7.09
C ARG A 624 18.60 20.80 -6.61
N VAL A 625 17.93 21.90 -6.93
CA VAL A 625 18.28 23.26 -6.47
C VAL A 625 17.03 23.89 -5.89
N GLY A 626 17.13 24.45 -4.69
CA GLY A 626 15.96 25.02 -4.03
C GLY A 626 16.28 25.69 -2.72
N GLU A 627 15.24 25.90 -1.92
CA GLU A 627 15.39 26.34 -0.55
C GLU A 627 15.54 25.16 0.40
N TYR A 628 16.32 25.36 1.46
CA TYR A 628 16.55 24.30 2.46
C TYR A 628 15.25 23.85 3.12
N LEU A 629 14.94 22.56 3.01
CA LEU A 629 13.71 21.93 3.51
C LEU A 629 12.41 22.54 2.97
N ASP A 630 12.46 23.16 1.79
CA ASP A 630 11.30 23.74 1.10
C ASP A 630 11.28 23.30 -0.38
N VAL A 631 10.53 24.00 -1.22
CA VAL A 631 10.41 23.71 -2.66
C VAL A 631 11.79 23.70 -3.32
N SER A 632 12.09 22.61 -4.01
CA SER A 632 13.28 22.46 -4.84
C SER A 632 12.92 21.96 -6.23
N GLU A 633 13.63 22.47 -7.22
CA GLU A 633 13.50 22.13 -8.62
C GLU A 633 14.53 21.05 -9.01
N SER A 634 14.13 20.11 -9.86
CA SER A 634 15.04 19.13 -10.46
C SER A 634 15.82 19.80 -11.58
N VAL A 635 17.14 19.82 -11.48
CA VAL A 635 18.03 20.39 -12.52
C VAL A 635 18.74 19.32 -13.35
N TYR A 636 18.70 18.08 -12.88
CA TYR A 636 19.16 16.92 -13.63
C TYR A 636 18.54 15.66 -13.04
N LYS A 637 18.14 14.74 -13.91
CA LYS A 637 17.58 13.46 -13.50
C LYS A 637 18.02 12.36 -14.47
N THR A 638 18.25 11.17 -13.92
CA THR A 638 18.30 9.90 -14.65
C THR A 638 17.24 8.98 -14.06
N ASN A 639 16.48 8.32 -14.94
CA ASN A 639 15.52 7.32 -14.52
C ASN A 639 16.17 5.93 -14.56
N GLY A 640 15.98 5.14 -13.50
CA GLY A 640 16.62 3.82 -13.38
C GLY A 640 15.99 2.75 -14.24
N ASP A 641 14.65 2.70 -14.27
CA ASP A 641 13.87 1.88 -15.20
C ASP A 641 12.83 2.82 -15.83
N PRO A 642 12.96 3.18 -17.12
CA PRO A 642 11.99 4.04 -17.79
C PRO A 642 10.61 3.36 -17.92
N GLY A 643 10.46 2.10 -17.50
CA GLY A 643 9.27 1.31 -17.75
C GLY A 643 9.26 0.76 -19.18
N ASN A 644 8.28 -0.08 -19.49
CA ASN A 644 8.13 -0.62 -20.84
C ASN A 644 7.73 0.51 -21.81
N GLU A 645 8.23 0.53 -23.05
CA GLU A 645 7.85 1.49 -24.11
C GLU A 645 6.32 1.65 -24.22
N SER A 646 5.57 0.55 -24.06
CA SER A 646 4.11 0.59 -24.08
C SER A 646 3.51 1.37 -22.92
N GLU A 647 4.15 1.37 -21.75
CA GLU A 647 3.71 2.10 -20.57
C GLU A 647 4.01 3.59 -20.73
N ILE A 648 5.20 3.94 -21.23
CA ILE A 648 5.55 5.33 -21.52
C ILE A 648 4.64 5.91 -22.61
N ARG A 649 4.35 5.17 -23.68
CA ARG A 649 3.40 5.62 -24.72
C ARG A 649 2.01 5.84 -24.15
N LYS A 650 1.56 4.98 -23.24
CA LYS A 650 0.28 5.15 -22.55
C LYS A 650 0.30 6.38 -21.64
N TRP A 651 1.35 6.57 -20.85
CA TRP A 651 1.52 7.71 -19.97
C TRP A 651 1.54 9.05 -20.73
N LEU A 652 2.22 9.12 -21.87
CA LEU A 652 2.20 10.29 -22.74
C LEU A 652 0.81 10.51 -23.39
N ALA A 653 0.09 9.43 -23.72
CA ALA A 653 -1.26 9.51 -24.29
C ALA A 653 -2.33 10.02 -23.29
N GLU A 654 -2.07 9.94 -21.98
CA GLU A 654 -2.98 10.45 -20.95
C GLU A 654 -3.05 11.98 -20.91
N ARG A 655 -2.07 12.68 -21.49
CA ARG A 655 -2.00 14.15 -21.60
C ARG A 655 -2.25 14.88 -20.25
N ILE A 656 -1.62 14.38 -19.19
CA ILE A 656 -1.72 14.92 -17.84
C ILE A 656 -0.96 16.25 -17.76
N GLU A 657 -1.67 17.33 -17.43
CA GLU A 657 -1.09 18.67 -17.29
C GLU A 657 0.01 18.69 -16.22
N GLY A 658 1.19 19.20 -16.59
CA GLY A 658 2.35 19.34 -15.70
C GLY A 658 3.09 18.05 -15.32
N ALA A 659 2.68 16.87 -15.81
CA ALA A 659 3.30 15.60 -15.43
C ALA A 659 4.62 15.30 -16.15
N TYR A 660 4.85 15.92 -17.30
CA TYR A 660 5.95 15.55 -18.20
C TYR A 660 7.18 16.43 -18.05
N GLY A 661 7.07 17.59 -17.40
CA GLY A 661 8.21 18.44 -17.11
C GLY A 661 9.19 17.75 -16.16
N TYR A 662 10.49 18.02 -16.31
CA TYR A 662 11.57 17.41 -15.52
C TYR A 662 11.71 15.89 -15.69
N ALA A 663 11.08 15.29 -16.70
CA ALA A 663 11.19 13.86 -16.96
C ALA A 663 12.56 13.51 -17.59
N ALA A 664 13.04 12.29 -17.33
CA ALA A 664 14.21 11.73 -18.02
C ALA A 664 13.80 10.45 -18.75
N LEU A 665 13.74 10.48 -20.08
CA LEU A 665 13.38 9.34 -20.91
C LEU A 665 14.60 8.88 -21.70
N GLU A 666 14.95 7.60 -21.53
CA GLU A 666 16.20 7.07 -22.08
C GLU A 666 15.95 5.71 -22.75
N HIS A 667 16.58 5.46 -23.89
CA HIS A 667 16.57 4.16 -24.58
C HIS A 667 15.17 3.65 -24.99
N LEU A 668 14.37 4.49 -25.64
CA LEU A 668 12.98 4.18 -26.03
C LEU A 668 12.72 4.38 -27.52
N ASP A 669 11.85 3.55 -28.12
CA ASP A 669 11.20 3.87 -29.39
C ASP A 669 9.82 4.53 -29.18
N LEU A 670 9.79 5.83 -29.46
CA LEU A 670 8.63 6.73 -29.44
C LEU A 670 8.31 7.32 -30.82
N ALA A 671 8.70 6.63 -31.90
CA ALA A 671 8.44 7.07 -33.27
C ALA A 671 6.93 7.12 -33.60
N GLY A 672 6.57 8.01 -34.53
CA GLY A 672 5.22 8.20 -35.06
C GLY A 672 4.17 8.69 -34.06
N GLY A 673 4.59 9.24 -32.91
CA GLY A 673 3.69 9.74 -31.86
C GLY A 673 3.18 11.15 -32.12
N ASP A 674 2.02 11.49 -31.54
CA ASP A 674 1.53 12.87 -31.46
C ASP A 674 1.66 13.38 -30.02
N TYR A 675 2.63 14.26 -29.84
CA TYR A 675 2.99 14.93 -28.61
C TYR A 675 2.66 16.43 -28.65
N SER A 676 1.78 16.85 -29.56
CA SER A 676 1.47 18.26 -29.76
C SER A 676 0.75 18.86 -28.53
N GLY A 677 1.16 20.05 -28.11
CA GLY A 677 0.59 20.78 -26.98
C GLY A 677 1.05 20.32 -25.59
N MET A 678 2.06 19.46 -25.51
CA MET A 678 2.57 18.98 -24.22
C MET A 678 3.59 19.97 -23.62
N ASP A 679 3.73 19.93 -22.29
CA ASP A 679 4.76 20.69 -21.57
C ASP A 679 5.87 19.74 -21.12
N PHE A 680 7.00 19.80 -21.83
CA PHE A 680 8.20 19.02 -21.55
C PHE A 680 9.32 19.86 -20.94
N ARG A 681 9.04 21.05 -20.40
CA ARG A 681 10.06 21.94 -19.83
C ARG A 681 11.04 21.17 -18.93
N TYR A 682 12.33 21.43 -19.12
CA TYR A 682 13.45 20.83 -18.37
C TYR A 682 13.59 19.31 -18.48
N SER A 683 12.89 18.67 -19.42
CA SER A 683 13.00 17.21 -19.62
C SER A 683 14.25 16.84 -20.41
N ALA A 684 14.74 15.63 -20.17
CA ALA A 684 15.86 15.03 -20.86
C ALA A 684 15.44 13.80 -21.66
N PHE A 685 15.86 13.74 -22.92
CA PHE A 685 15.67 12.62 -23.84
C PHE A 685 17.05 12.14 -24.32
N ARG A 686 17.38 10.88 -24.05
CA ARG A 686 18.70 10.31 -24.39
C ARG A 686 18.51 9.00 -25.14
N ASP A 687 19.06 8.90 -26.34
CA ASP A 687 18.93 7.69 -27.17
C ASP A 687 17.46 7.27 -27.36
N VAL A 688 16.61 8.24 -27.73
CA VAL A 688 15.18 8.02 -27.97
C VAL A 688 14.86 8.22 -29.46
N ALA A 689 14.12 7.29 -30.04
CA ALA A 689 13.63 7.41 -31.41
C ALA A 689 12.26 8.09 -31.44
N PHE A 690 12.15 9.19 -32.19
CA PHE A 690 10.95 10.00 -32.38
C PHE A 690 10.67 10.24 -33.87
N GLY A 691 11.20 9.41 -34.77
CA GLY A 691 11.04 9.58 -36.21
C GLY A 691 9.58 9.74 -36.63
N GLY A 692 9.28 10.79 -37.41
CA GLY A 692 7.94 11.10 -37.91
C GLY A 692 6.94 11.60 -36.86
N SER A 693 7.38 11.90 -35.64
CA SER A 693 6.50 12.36 -34.55
C SER A 693 6.12 13.85 -34.66
N GLN A 694 5.00 14.21 -34.04
CA GLN A 694 4.48 15.58 -33.98
C GLN A 694 4.68 16.21 -32.60
N PHE A 695 5.19 17.43 -32.59
CA PHE A 695 5.47 18.26 -31.44
C PHE A 695 4.96 19.69 -31.68
N GLU A 696 3.78 19.86 -32.29
CA GLU A 696 3.26 21.21 -32.55
C GLU A 696 2.83 21.90 -31.24
N ALA A 697 3.10 23.20 -31.11
CA ALA A 697 2.71 24.04 -29.97
C ALA A 697 3.16 23.52 -28.58
N ASN A 698 4.37 22.96 -28.47
CA ASN A 698 4.92 22.47 -27.21
C ASN A 698 5.67 23.55 -26.41
N ASN A 699 5.72 23.37 -25.09
CA ASN A 699 6.69 24.05 -24.22
C ASN A 699 7.91 23.15 -24.00
N LEU A 700 9.06 23.57 -24.52
CA LEU A 700 10.33 22.80 -24.55
C LEU A 700 11.47 23.58 -23.88
N LEU A 701 11.12 24.51 -22.99
CA LEU A 701 12.07 25.34 -22.24
C LEU A 701 13.16 24.48 -21.59
N ASN A 702 14.43 24.76 -21.93
CA ASN A 702 15.63 24.07 -21.43
C ASN A 702 15.58 22.53 -21.52
N THR A 703 14.94 21.98 -22.55
CA THR A 703 14.98 20.53 -22.80
C THR A 703 16.34 20.06 -23.30
N VAL A 704 16.72 18.84 -22.94
CA VAL A 704 17.97 18.20 -23.36
C VAL A 704 17.65 17.02 -24.26
N TRP A 705 18.23 17.00 -25.46
CA TRP A 705 18.09 15.94 -26.46
C TRP A 705 19.49 15.48 -26.84
N GLU A 706 19.80 14.23 -26.55
CA GLU A 706 21.11 13.66 -26.84
C GLU A 706 20.95 12.36 -27.62
N GLN A 707 21.62 12.29 -28.78
CA GLN A 707 21.66 11.08 -29.62
C GLN A 707 20.25 10.57 -30.03
N CYS A 708 19.25 11.45 -30.09
CA CYS A 708 17.89 11.07 -30.48
C CYS A 708 17.74 11.04 -32.01
N ASP A 709 16.84 10.17 -32.50
CA ASP A 709 16.37 10.19 -33.88
C ASP A 709 15.09 11.02 -33.97
N LEU A 710 15.18 12.21 -34.56
CA LEU A 710 14.13 13.20 -34.75
C LEU A 710 13.89 13.44 -36.25
N THR A 711 14.19 12.45 -37.10
CA THR A 711 13.96 12.51 -38.56
C THR A 711 12.48 12.79 -38.86
N ASP A 712 12.19 13.68 -39.80
CA ASP A 712 10.83 14.03 -40.24
C ASP A 712 9.85 14.48 -39.13
N THR A 713 10.37 15.04 -38.03
CA THR A 713 9.56 15.56 -36.91
C THR A 713 8.97 16.94 -37.21
N ARG A 714 7.84 17.29 -36.56
CA ARG A 714 7.19 18.60 -36.70
C ARG A 714 7.13 19.36 -35.37
N TRP A 715 7.60 20.60 -35.34
CA TRP A 715 7.76 21.41 -34.13
C TRP A 715 6.99 22.73 -34.18
N ASN A 716 6.08 22.89 -35.14
CA ASN A 716 5.47 24.17 -35.49
C ASN A 716 4.94 24.93 -34.26
N SER A 717 5.22 26.22 -34.18
CA SER A 717 4.74 27.12 -33.11
C SER A 717 5.11 26.70 -31.68
N SER A 718 6.20 25.93 -31.51
CA SER A 718 6.68 25.54 -30.18
C SER A 718 7.63 26.58 -29.56
N GLN A 719 7.65 26.63 -28.23
CA GLN A 719 8.56 27.42 -27.42
C GLN A 719 9.78 26.59 -27.04
N MET A 720 10.95 26.92 -27.57
CA MET A 720 12.17 26.09 -27.47
C MET A 720 13.36 26.83 -26.86
N TYR A 721 13.09 27.84 -26.05
CA TYR A 721 14.07 28.62 -25.31
C TYR A 721 15.07 27.71 -24.55
N GLY A 722 16.36 27.83 -24.85
CA GLY A 722 17.41 27.06 -24.17
C GLY A 722 17.46 25.55 -24.46
N ALA A 723 16.64 25.03 -25.38
CA ALA A 723 16.65 23.62 -25.76
C ALA A 723 17.99 23.22 -26.40
N ARG A 724 18.45 21.99 -26.20
CA ARG A 724 19.74 21.49 -26.69
C ARG A 724 19.59 20.18 -27.45
N PHE A 725 20.04 20.16 -28.70
CA PHE A 725 20.01 19.02 -29.60
C PHE A 725 21.43 18.58 -29.92
N ARG A 726 22.03 17.79 -29.02
CA ARG A 726 23.41 17.31 -29.17
C ARG A 726 23.43 16.00 -29.95
N LYS A 727 24.15 15.98 -31.09
CA LYS A 727 24.32 14.77 -31.92
C LYS A 727 23.00 14.10 -32.31
N CYS A 728 21.91 14.87 -32.41
CA CYS A 728 20.61 14.36 -32.82
C CYS A 728 20.53 14.28 -34.35
N ARG A 729 19.80 13.29 -34.85
CA ARG A 729 19.47 13.18 -36.28
C ARG A 729 18.14 13.88 -36.52
N MET A 730 18.13 14.97 -37.29
CA MET A 730 16.96 15.84 -37.49
C MET A 730 16.72 16.11 -38.98
N VAL A 731 17.04 15.12 -39.83
CA VAL A 731 16.90 15.23 -41.28
C VAL A 731 15.42 15.42 -41.63
N GLY A 732 15.10 16.43 -42.44
CA GLY A 732 13.72 16.73 -42.85
C GLY A 732 12.80 17.29 -41.76
N ALA A 733 13.33 17.64 -40.58
CA ALA A 733 12.52 18.20 -39.49
C ALA A 733 11.96 19.60 -39.82
N ILE A 734 10.74 19.88 -39.36
CA ILE A 734 10.00 21.12 -39.65
C ILE A 734 9.82 21.94 -38.37
N PHE A 735 10.26 23.19 -38.38
CA PHE A 735 10.27 24.14 -37.26
C PHE A 735 9.57 25.46 -37.59
N HIS A 736 8.42 25.40 -38.26
CA HIS A 736 7.76 26.63 -38.69
C HIS A 736 7.29 27.48 -37.51
N GLY A 737 7.72 28.74 -37.47
CA GLY A 737 7.27 29.71 -36.47
C GLY A 737 7.58 29.35 -35.03
N ILE A 738 8.67 28.61 -34.76
CA ILE A 738 9.12 28.36 -33.37
C ILE A 738 9.64 29.64 -32.71
N GLU A 739 9.54 29.69 -31.38
CA GLU A 739 10.08 30.78 -30.56
C GLU A 739 11.26 30.27 -29.73
N ALA A 740 12.47 30.77 -30.02
CA ALA A 740 13.69 30.27 -29.39
C ALA A 740 14.79 31.34 -29.23
N ARG A 741 14.41 32.61 -29.20
CA ARG A 741 15.36 33.72 -29.02
C ARG A 741 16.07 33.66 -27.66
N GLN A 742 17.34 34.05 -27.66
CA GLN A 742 18.08 34.27 -26.42
C GLN A 742 17.74 35.61 -25.76
N GLY A 743 17.88 35.65 -24.45
CA GLY A 743 17.83 36.87 -23.65
C GLY A 743 16.46 37.24 -23.13
N LEU A 744 16.22 38.56 -22.98
CA LEU A 744 14.97 39.05 -22.39
C LEU A 744 13.88 39.10 -23.44
N ALA A 745 12.64 38.85 -23.03
CA ALA A 745 11.51 38.98 -23.94
C ALA A 745 11.30 40.44 -24.41
N ASP A 746 11.56 41.39 -23.53
CA ASP A 746 11.63 42.81 -23.85
C ASP A 746 12.95 43.37 -23.28
N PRO A 747 13.84 43.96 -24.12
CA PRO A 747 15.08 44.55 -23.65
C PRO A 747 14.91 45.70 -22.64
N GLU A 748 13.73 46.34 -22.60
CA GLU A 748 13.43 47.47 -21.72
C GLU A 748 12.77 47.05 -20.40
N THR A 749 12.28 45.81 -20.30
CA THR A 749 11.68 45.29 -19.07
C THR A 749 12.38 44.04 -18.60
N TRP A 750 12.77 44.02 -17.32
CA TRP A 750 13.30 42.81 -16.73
C TRP A 750 12.15 41.82 -16.49
N GLU A 751 12.21 40.70 -17.19
CA GLU A 751 11.46 39.49 -16.93
C GLU A 751 12.47 38.41 -16.50
N VAL A 752 12.22 37.82 -15.33
CA VAL A 752 13.08 36.85 -14.62
C VAL A 752 13.49 35.65 -15.48
N PRO A 753 14.66 35.06 -15.17
CA PRO A 753 15.91 35.23 -15.91
C PRO A 753 15.75 35.17 -17.44
N GLY A 754 16.63 35.85 -18.17
CA GLY A 754 16.64 35.77 -19.63
C GLY A 754 16.80 34.34 -20.16
N PHE A 755 16.22 34.08 -21.33
CA PHE A 755 16.27 32.78 -21.98
C PHE A 755 17.67 32.44 -22.50
N HIS A 756 18.05 31.17 -22.38
CA HIS A 756 19.27 30.68 -23.03
C HIS A 756 19.07 30.52 -24.54
N PRO A 757 20.14 30.65 -25.33
CA PRO A 757 20.08 30.31 -26.74
C PRO A 757 19.76 28.82 -26.92
N ILE A 758 18.94 28.51 -27.92
CA ILE A 758 18.78 27.14 -28.43
C ILE A 758 20.10 26.67 -29.06
N SER A 759 20.46 25.40 -28.88
CA SER A 759 21.67 24.81 -29.45
C SER A 759 21.35 23.57 -30.28
N PHE A 760 21.84 23.58 -31.52
CA PHE A 760 21.87 22.46 -32.46
C PHE A 760 23.31 22.00 -32.72
N ALA A 761 24.22 22.23 -31.78
CA ALA A 761 25.64 21.94 -31.97
C ALA A 761 25.89 20.46 -32.32
N GLY A 762 26.50 20.24 -33.49
CA GLY A 762 26.77 18.90 -34.03
C GLY A 762 25.53 18.09 -34.42
N ALA A 763 24.34 18.70 -34.54
CA ALA A 763 23.14 18.02 -35.04
C ALA A 763 23.16 17.84 -36.57
N ASP A 764 22.46 16.82 -37.05
CA ASP A 764 22.24 16.59 -38.49
C ASP A 764 20.90 17.20 -38.91
N LEU A 765 20.94 18.40 -39.51
CA LEU A 765 19.79 19.22 -39.88
C LEU A 765 19.57 19.28 -41.41
N ARG A 766 20.10 18.31 -42.15
CA ARG A 766 19.96 18.28 -43.61
C ARG A 766 18.49 18.27 -44.00
N GLU A 767 18.14 19.07 -45.00
CA GLU A 767 16.76 19.23 -45.49
C GLU A 767 15.75 19.72 -44.43
N ALA A 768 16.20 20.21 -43.26
CA ALA A 768 15.30 20.79 -42.26
C ALA A 768 14.76 22.17 -42.69
N ASP A 769 13.58 22.53 -42.18
CA ASP A 769 12.86 23.76 -42.54
C ASP A 769 12.52 24.59 -41.30
N PHE A 770 13.03 25.81 -41.23
CA PHE A 770 12.87 26.75 -40.12
C PHE A 770 12.03 27.98 -40.47
N VAL A 771 11.24 27.96 -41.54
CA VAL A 771 10.51 29.15 -42.00
C VAL A 771 9.76 29.89 -40.87
N LEU A 772 9.94 31.20 -40.79
CA LEU A 772 9.36 32.10 -39.76
C LEU A 772 9.85 31.87 -38.30
N ALA A 773 10.89 31.07 -38.07
CA ALA A 773 11.42 30.84 -36.73
C ALA A 773 12.15 32.07 -36.13
N ASP A 774 12.00 32.29 -34.83
CA ASP A 774 12.81 33.22 -34.05
C ASP A 774 13.96 32.49 -33.35
N LEU A 775 15.14 32.58 -33.94
CA LEU A 775 16.37 31.85 -33.59
C LEU A 775 17.50 32.80 -33.19
N GLN A 776 17.18 33.98 -32.65
CA GLN A 776 18.20 34.94 -32.24
C GLN A 776 19.16 34.30 -31.23
N GLY A 777 20.47 34.33 -31.55
CA GLY A 777 21.53 33.77 -30.74
C GLY A 777 21.69 32.25 -30.82
N ALA A 778 20.93 31.56 -31.68
CA ALA A 778 20.99 30.10 -31.80
C ALA A 778 22.40 29.61 -32.16
N ASP A 779 22.80 28.47 -31.59
CA ASP A 779 24.10 27.85 -31.82
C ASP A 779 23.99 26.65 -32.78
N PHE A 780 24.55 26.78 -33.97
CA PHE A 780 24.64 25.73 -34.98
C PHE A 780 26.05 25.17 -35.12
N THR A 781 26.96 25.40 -34.17
CA THR A 781 28.38 25.03 -34.32
C THR A 781 28.55 23.56 -34.73
N GLY A 782 29.21 23.33 -35.87
CA GLY A 782 29.47 21.99 -36.40
C GLY A 782 28.23 21.19 -36.87
N ALA A 783 27.05 21.80 -36.96
CA ALA A 783 25.86 21.17 -37.51
C ALA A 783 25.96 20.90 -39.03
N LEU A 784 25.26 19.86 -39.51
CA LEU A 784 25.14 19.55 -40.93
C LEU A 784 23.90 20.24 -41.51
N LEU A 785 24.09 21.23 -42.39
CA LEU A 785 23.03 22.11 -42.88
C LEU A 785 22.73 21.99 -44.38
N GLU A 786 23.18 20.91 -45.04
CA GLU A 786 22.95 20.75 -46.48
C GLU A 786 21.44 20.70 -46.81
N GLY A 787 20.95 21.66 -47.60
CA GLY A 787 19.55 21.76 -47.99
C GLY A 787 18.62 22.35 -46.93
N THR A 788 19.15 22.86 -45.81
CA THR A 788 18.33 23.51 -44.77
C THR A 788 17.76 24.85 -45.25
N VAL A 789 16.51 25.14 -44.88
CA VAL A 789 15.80 26.37 -45.24
C VAL A 789 15.56 27.25 -44.01
N PHE A 790 16.15 28.44 -44.00
CA PHE A 790 15.88 29.53 -43.05
C PHE A 790 15.17 30.67 -43.78
N GLY A 791 13.91 30.47 -44.16
CA GLY A 791 13.10 31.50 -44.81
C GLY A 791 12.47 32.46 -43.79
N VAL A 792 12.68 33.77 -43.94
CA VAL A 792 12.04 34.81 -43.09
C VAL A 792 12.26 34.58 -41.58
N CYS A 793 13.44 34.08 -41.20
CA CYS A 793 13.82 33.81 -39.81
C CYS A 793 14.51 35.01 -39.15
N ASN A 794 14.48 35.06 -37.83
CA ASN A 794 15.39 35.91 -37.06
C ASN A 794 16.61 35.09 -36.61
N LEU A 795 17.76 35.30 -37.26
CA LEU A 795 19.04 34.64 -36.98
C LEU A 795 20.10 35.65 -36.50
N ALA A 796 19.66 36.78 -35.92
CA ALA A 796 20.58 37.75 -35.36
C ALA A 796 21.45 37.07 -34.29
N GLU A 797 22.75 37.37 -34.27
CA GLU A 797 23.73 36.80 -33.33
C GLU A 797 23.90 35.27 -33.36
N ALA A 798 23.29 34.56 -34.32
CA ALA A 798 23.43 33.11 -34.43
C ALA A 798 24.86 32.69 -34.77
N ASN A 799 25.29 31.54 -34.26
CA ASN A 799 26.64 31.01 -34.45
C ASN A 799 26.65 29.82 -35.41
N PHE A 800 27.28 29.98 -36.57
CA PHE A 800 27.43 29.00 -37.65
C PHE A 800 28.88 28.54 -37.84
N ARG A 801 29.78 28.76 -36.88
CA ARG A 801 31.18 28.32 -37.01
C ARG A 801 31.29 26.82 -37.19
N GLY A 802 32.23 26.37 -38.03
CA GLY A 802 32.42 24.96 -38.33
C GLY A 802 31.29 24.32 -39.15
N THR A 803 30.37 25.10 -39.73
CA THR A 803 29.30 24.59 -40.61
C THR A 803 29.54 24.95 -42.08
N ASP A 804 29.07 24.09 -42.99
CA ASP A 804 29.00 24.41 -44.42
C ASP A 804 27.63 25.02 -44.75
N VAL A 805 27.60 26.34 -44.93
CA VAL A 805 26.39 27.09 -45.28
C VAL A 805 26.20 27.31 -46.79
N SER A 806 27.02 26.67 -47.65
CA SER A 806 27.00 26.91 -49.10
C SER A 806 25.70 26.47 -49.80
N LYS A 807 24.96 25.55 -49.19
CA LYS A 807 23.69 24.99 -49.68
C LYS A 807 22.50 25.32 -48.77
N VAL A 808 22.61 26.39 -47.97
CA VAL A 808 21.56 26.84 -47.05
C VAL A 808 20.80 28.00 -47.67
N ASP A 809 19.47 27.98 -47.58
CA ASP A 809 18.62 29.10 -47.98
C ASP A 809 18.38 30.06 -46.81
N PHE A 810 18.82 31.31 -46.93
CA PHE A 810 18.58 32.37 -45.93
C PHE A 810 17.57 33.43 -46.41
N THR A 811 16.74 33.13 -47.41
CA THR A 811 15.89 34.12 -48.07
C THR A 811 14.97 34.85 -47.08
N GLY A 812 15.11 36.17 -46.99
CA GLY A 812 14.29 37.02 -46.12
C GLY A 812 14.68 37.02 -44.63
N SER A 813 15.75 36.32 -44.24
CA SER A 813 16.19 36.21 -42.84
C SER A 813 17.07 37.37 -42.36
N ARG A 814 17.02 37.64 -41.05
CA ARG A 814 17.89 38.62 -40.38
C ARG A 814 19.15 37.93 -39.87
N LEU A 815 20.34 38.38 -40.30
CA LEU A 815 21.64 37.79 -39.96
C LEU A 815 22.58 38.78 -39.23
N GLU A 816 22.01 39.81 -38.60
CA GLU A 816 22.78 40.86 -37.91
C GLU A 816 23.62 40.26 -36.78
N GLY A 817 24.94 40.40 -36.85
CA GLY A 817 25.85 39.85 -35.84
C GLY A 817 26.06 38.32 -35.89
N ALA A 818 25.53 37.63 -36.90
CA ALA A 818 25.75 36.19 -37.08
C ALA A 818 27.24 35.87 -37.31
N GLN A 819 27.73 34.78 -36.71
CA GLN A 819 29.12 34.36 -36.75
C GLN A 819 29.30 33.22 -37.76
N MET A 820 30.10 33.41 -38.80
CA MET A 820 30.40 32.40 -39.83
C MET A 820 31.90 32.34 -40.08
N ASP A 821 32.42 31.19 -40.51
CA ASP A 821 33.82 31.06 -40.89
C ASP A 821 34.11 31.83 -42.19
N THR A 822 35.27 32.49 -42.24
CA THR A 822 35.69 33.35 -43.35
C THR A 822 35.86 32.55 -44.64
N GLY A 823 34.80 32.50 -45.44
CA GLY A 823 34.71 31.72 -46.68
C GLY A 823 33.28 31.53 -47.18
N ALA A 824 32.29 31.70 -46.31
CA ALA A 824 30.87 31.70 -46.67
C ALA A 824 30.46 33.04 -47.31
N SER A 825 30.33 33.10 -48.63
CA SER A 825 29.71 34.25 -49.30
C SER A 825 28.20 34.18 -49.15
N CYS A 826 27.64 35.00 -48.26
CA CYS A 826 26.19 35.25 -48.19
C CYS A 826 25.76 36.17 -49.35
N PRO A 827 24.80 35.80 -50.20
CA PRO A 827 24.21 36.72 -51.16
C PRO A 827 23.28 37.68 -50.41
N ILE A 828 23.84 38.76 -49.84
CA ILE A 828 23.02 39.84 -49.27
C ILE A 828 22.35 40.58 -50.43
N GLN A 829 21.08 40.28 -50.72
CA GLN A 829 20.24 41.16 -51.53
C GLN A 829 19.61 42.21 -50.61
N GLY A 830 19.98 43.48 -50.84
CA GLY A 830 19.56 44.62 -50.04
C GLY A 830 18.05 44.91 -50.11
N ARG A 831 17.53 45.46 -48.99
CA ARG A 831 16.24 46.16 -48.95
C ARG A 831 16.22 47.32 -49.96
N PRO A 832 15.12 47.56 -50.70
CA PRO A 832 14.82 48.89 -51.17
C PRO A 832 14.23 49.71 -50.02
N ALA A 833 14.70 50.95 -49.90
CA ALA A 833 14.15 51.95 -48.98
C ALA A 833 12.73 52.37 -49.39
N ALA A 834 11.84 52.51 -48.40
CA ALA A 834 10.77 53.51 -48.32
C ALA A 834 10.33 53.66 -46.87
#